data_AF-A0AAW0KRM8-F1
#
_entry.id   AF-A0AAW0KRM8-F1
#
_cell.length_a   1.000
_cell.length_b   1.000
_cell.length_c   1.000
_cell.angle_alpha   90.00
_cell.angle_beta   90.00
_cell.angle_gamma   90.00
#
_symmetry.space_group_name_H-M   'P 1'
#
loop_
_entity.id
_entity.type
_entity.pdbx_description
1 polymer ?
#
loop_
_entity_poly.entity_id
_entity_poly.type
_entity_poly.pdbx_seq_one_letter_code
_entity_poly.pdbx_strand_id
1 'polypeptide(L)'
;MVLEFGLSIRRYKSLDVKNILMESVSHHILPQMLVSPLWVDLNNLLKDYLKFMDDHFRESADLTFLAYRHRNYSKVIEFVQFKERLQHSNQYLVARVEAPILQLKKNADNVEEAECVLDSLKCGIHFLELSNEIGSKSLTFNEDLQSRPWWTPTSEKNYLLGPFEGISYCPRENSTKEREANLRRVIERKSLLPRMVYLSIQSASTLLKENIEVNGSVSDPKISSELKFLLERYAKLLGLSLSDAIEVVVGVSSGLKPSSAITTDLIDWLNFVVFLNAWNLSSHELAQPDGEGHRPGTWHIVDSLLEKYISEVVTSIDPIICAPWIDLPILVQLVTEPLAWHSLVLQSCVRASMPSGKKKKKGGQDLSNSPLTNAIRGSIQSLYGTVENVMKWLREQIKRPEDENLETILSFVQKTGQNEGPGQVFKILETYVSSVNDAELGERISEAVKSWSPADVARKIITGKCTVLSEFLKICESKFKSLKTLKQQISQAKKAMEAYNLTVKPWCSCLLLGLFAVITFLSSFANAETHYHEFVLRNPWADGPSYVTQCPIQPGATYTYRFTIINQEGTLWWHAHSEFLRATVYGALNIHPKLGSPYPFSTPKQEYTLLLGEWFDRNPMDVLKQALFTGAAPNVSDAYTINGQPGDLYRCSSKETVRIPIESGETVLLRIVNSALNQELFFAIANHQMTVVGVDASYTKPFTTRVIMIGPGQTTNVLLTADQPPAHYYIAARAYNTAMNAPFDNTTTTAILEYKSASCGTKKGQSSRPILPQLPAYNDTNTATAFSAGIKSLSQVKVPTAIDENLFFTVGLGLNNCTRPNSPRCQGPNGTRFTASINNVSFVLPRTNSLMQAYYQGVPGIFTTDFPPVPPIQFNYTGNVNRGLWQPVPGTKLYKLKYGSRVQVVFQDTSIVTTEDHPMHLHGYHFYVVGSGFGNFNPSTDPAKFNFIDPPQRNTIGSNPGGWVAIRFVADNPGIWLLHCHIDSHLRWGLAMSFLVENGVGQSQSVIPPPADLPQC
;
A
#
# COMPACT_ATOMS: atom_id res chain seq x y z
N MET A 1 18.82 38.65 23.13
CA MET A 1 17.63 37.82 22.77
C MET A 1 16.78 38.34 21.60
N VAL A 2 17.00 39.53 21.02
CA VAL A 2 15.98 40.18 20.15
C VAL A 2 16.50 40.68 18.78
N LEU A 3 17.29 39.87 18.08
CA LEU A 3 17.73 40.20 16.71
C LEU A 3 17.51 38.99 15.78
N GLU A 4 16.63 39.15 14.79
CA GLU A 4 16.32 38.29 13.64
C GLU A 4 15.69 36.89 13.85
N PHE A 5 14.44 36.74 13.37
CA PHE A 5 13.57 35.55 13.47
C PHE A 5 13.71 34.55 12.30
N GLY A 6 14.82 34.58 11.56
CA GLY A 6 15.10 33.61 10.49
C GLY A 6 15.41 32.21 11.05
N LEU A 7 14.36 31.50 11.48
CA LEU A 7 14.27 30.12 11.99
C LEU A 7 14.64 29.89 13.46
N SER A 8 13.66 30.31 14.26
CA SER A 8 13.44 30.04 15.68
C SER A 8 13.98 28.70 16.20
N ILE A 9 13.79 27.57 15.52
CA ILE A 9 14.08 26.25 16.11
C ILE A 9 15.56 26.00 16.45
N ARG A 10 16.51 26.38 15.59
CA ARG A 10 17.96 26.23 15.89
C ARG A 10 18.43 27.26 16.91
N ARG A 11 17.80 28.42 16.95
CA ARG A 11 18.05 29.46 17.95
C ARG A 11 17.57 29.05 19.34
N TYR A 12 16.36 28.49 19.45
CA TYR A 12 15.83 27.95 20.70
C TYR A 12 16.65 26.76 21.19
N LYS A 13 17.04 25.84 20.28
CA LYS A 13 17.98 24.74 20.60
C LYS A 13 19.35 25.24 21.09
N SER A 14 19.82 26.41 20.64
CA SER A 14 21.13 26.96 21.01
C SER A 14 21.12 27.94 22.18
N LEU A 15 19.94 28.29 22.72
CA LEU A 15 19.77 29.02 23.98
C LEU A 15 19.67 28.10 25.21
N ASP A 16 19.77 26.78 25.01
CA ASP A 16 19.69 25.71 26.03
C ASP A 16 18.51 25.89 27.02
N VAL A 17 17.41 26.48 26.55
CA VAL A 17 16.17 26.60 27.31
C VAL A 17 15.51 25.22 27.31
N LYS A 18 15.96 24.33 28.19
CA LYS A 18 15.53 22.93 28.29
C LYS A 18 14.02 22.73 28.55
N ASN A 19 13.30 23.80 28.91
CA ASN A 19 11.92 23.75 29.38
C ASN A 19 10.96 24.61 28.55
N ILE A 20 11.17 24.74 27.23
CA ILE A 20 10.13 25.36 26.39
C ILE A 20 8.96 24.37 26.33
N LEU A 21 7.84 24.72 26.94
CA LEU A 21 6.61 23.96 26.85
C LEU A 21 6.24 23.79 25.37
N MET A 22 5.80 22.61 24.96
CA MET A 22 5.35 22.34 23.58
C MET A 22 4.31 23.35 23.09
N GLU A 23 3.54 23.91 24.03
CA GLU A 23 2.64 25.03 23.80
C GLU A 23 3.37 26.29 23.36
N SER A 24 4.45 26.72 24.02
CA SER A 24 5.23 27.89 23.59
C SER A 24 5.88 27.66 22.21
N VAL A 25 6.29 26.42 21.91
CA VAL A 25 6.78 26.03 20.58
C VAL A 25 5.65 26.12 19.53
N SER A 26 4.45 25.61 19.82
CA SER A 26 3.32 25.62 18.88
C SER A 26 2.83 27.04 18.57
N HIS A 27 2.92 27.98 19.51
CA HIS A 27 2.45 29.35 19.28
C HIS A 27 3.46 30.22 18.49
N HIS A 28 4.77 30.07 18.74
CA HIS A 28 5.79 30.98 18.18
C HIS A 28 6.64 30.37 17.07
N ILE A 29 6.81 29.05 17.09
CA ILE A 29 7.72 28.36 16.18
C ILE A 29 6.92 27.77 15.02
N LEU A 30 5.76 27.16 15.29
CA LEU A 30 4.97 26.48 14.27
C LEU A 30 4.58 27.39 13.10
N PRO A 31 4.01 28.61 13.28
CA PRO A 31 3.62 29.45 12.14
C PRO A 31 4.80 29.80 11.22
N GLN A 32 5.98 30.03 11.79
CA GLN A 32 7.21 30.34 11.06
C GLN A 32 7.83 29.09 10.42
N MET A 33 7.62 27.91 11.01
CA MET A 33 8.06 26.65 10.40
C MET A 33 7.15 26.21 9.25
N LEU A 34 5.85 26.51 9.29
CA LEU A 34 4.91 26.19 8.20
C LEU A 34 5.30 26.84 6.86
N VAL A 35 6.04 27.94 6.92
CA VAL A 35 6.56 28.66 5.75
C VAL A 35 8.04 28.35 5.46
N SER A 36 8.63 27.40 6.19
CA SER A 36 10.05 27.03 6.10
C SER A 36 10.31 25.88 5.13
N PRO A 37 11.47 25.86 4.45
CA PRO A 37 11.93 24.69 3.70
C PRO A 37 12.47 23.56 4.60
N LEU A 38 12.58 23.74 5.92
CA LEU A 38 13.05 22.71 6.87
C LEU A 38 11.97 21.65 7.17
N TRP A 39 11.53 20.96 6.13
CA TRP A 39 10.39 20.05 6.18
C TRP A 39 10.56 18.82 7.07
N VAL A 40 11.81 18.41 7.34
CA VAL A 40 12.08 17.30 8.28
C VAL A 40 11.80 17.76 9.71
N ASP A 41 12.34 18.91 10.09
CA ASP A 41 12.10 19.50 11.41
C ASP A 41 10.62 19.83 11.60
N LEU A 42 9.96 20.41 10.59
CA LEU A 42 8.52 20.73 10.66
C LEU A 42 7.67 19.48 10.81
N ASN A 43 8.00 18.41 10.08
CA ASN A 43 7.29 17.14 10.18
C ASN A 43 7.43 16.50 11.56
N ASN A 44 8.63 16.54 12.13
CA ASN A 44 8.85 16.04 13.49
C ASN A 44 8.07 16.87 14.51
N LEU A 45 8.10 18.20 14.39
CA LEU A 45 7.36 19.08 15.28
C LEU A 45 5.84 18.86 15.20
N LEU A 46 5.28 18.78 13.99
CA LEU A 46 3.85 18.51 13.80
C LEU A 46 3.45 17.15 14.36
N LYS A 47 4.29 16.12 14.16
CA LYS A 47 4.07 14.78 14.71
C LYS A 47 4.07 14.79 16.24
N ASP A 48 5.07 15.43 16.84
CA ASP A 48 5.19 15.51 18.29
C ASP A 48 4.06 16.33 18.91
N TYR A 49 3.64 17.41 18.24
CA TYR A 49 2.51 18.23 18.67
C TYR A 49 1.18 17.49 18.56
N LEU A 50 0.91 16.80 17.44
CA LEU A 50 -0.32 16.00 17.29
C LEU A 50 -0.36 14.87 18.33
N LYS A 51 0.78 14.21 18.58
CA LYS A 51 0.89 13.21 19.65
C LYS A 51 0.60 13.79 21.03
N PHE A 52 1.19 14.95 21.34
CA PHE A 52 0.92 15.66 22.59
C PHE A 52 -0.58 15.94 22.77
N MET A 53 -1.26 16.38 21.71
CA MET A 53 -2.71 16.65 21.74
C MET A 53 -3.53 15.36 21.92
N ASP A 54 -3.16 14.27 21.24
CA ASP A 54 -3.80 12.95 21.39
C ASP A 54 -3.68 12.42 22.84
N ASP A 55 -2.52 12.62 23.47
CA ASP A 55 -2.30 12.25 24.87
C ASP A 55 -3.25 13.02 25.81
N HIS A 56 -3.45 14.33 25.57
CA HIS A 56 -4.38 15.15 26.36
C HIS A 56 -5.85 14.77 26.12
N PHE A 57 -6.23 14.40 24.89
CA PHE A 57 -7.58 13.89 24.63
C PHE A 57 -7.87 12.59 25.37
N ARG A 58 -6.87 11.71 25.45
CA ARG A 58 -6.97 10.45 26.19
C ARG A 58 -7.04 10.68 27.70
N GLU A 59 -6.15 11.50 28.25
CA GLU A 59 -6.15 11.84 29.68
C GLU A 59 -7.48 12.49 30.10
N SER A 60 -7.98 13.44 29.30
CA SER A 60 -9.29 14.07 29.55
C SER A 60 -10.44 13.05 29.51
N ALA A 61 -10.40 12.07 28.60
CA ALA A 61 -11.39 10.99 28.56
C ALA A 61 -11.31 10.11 29.81
N ASP A 62 -10.11 9.72 30.24
CA ASP A 62 -9.89 8.90 31.43
C ASP A 62 -10.35 9.62 32.72
N LEU A 63 -10.04 10.91 32.84
CA LEU A 63 -10.50 11.76 33.94
C LEU A 63 -12.03 11.94 33.92
N THR A 64 -12.64 12.01 32.74
CA THR A 64 -14.10 12.03 32.58
C THR A 64 -14.72 10.74 33.13
N PHE A 65 -14.17 9.58 32.78
CA PHE A 65 -14.64 8.28 33.29
C PHE A 65 -14.46 8.17 34.81
N LEU A 66 -13.32 8.62 35.34
CA LEU A 66 -13.05 8.61 36.77
C LEU A 66 -14.04 9.50 37.54
N ALA A 67 -14.26 10.73 37.05
CA ALA A 67 -15.23 11.65 37.64
C ALA A 67 -16.66 11.08 37.62
N TYR A 68 -17.06 10.42 36.52
CA TYR A 68 -18.36 9.78 36.40
C TYR A 68 -18.52 8.63 37.40
N ARG A 69 -17.48 7.77 37.54
CA ARG A 69 -17.45 6.66 38.51
C ARG A 69 -17.59 7.14 39.95
N HIS A 70 -16.98 8.26 40.29
CA HIS A 70 -17.08 8.89 41.62
C HIS A 70 -18.33 9.78 41.78
N ARG A 71 -19.27 9.76 40.81
CA ARG A 71 -20.51 10.55 40.79
C ARG A 71 -20.26 12.07 40.93
N ASN A 72 -19.08 12.54 40.53
CA ASN A 72 -18.74 13.96 40.53
C ASN A 72 -19.10 14.56 39.16
N TYR A 73 -20.40 14.72 38.92
CA TYR A 73 -20.92 15.17 37.63
C TYR A 73 -20.46 16.58 37.24
N SER A 74 -20.12 17.44 38.22
CA SER A 74 -19.50 18.74 37.94
C SER A 74 -18.14 18.59 37.26
N LYS A 75 -17.31 17.65 37.71
CA LYS A 75 -16.02 17.34 37.09
C LYS A 75 -16.18 16.62 35.73
N VAL A 76 -17.20 15.79 35.55
CA VAL A 76 -17.54 15.21 34.24
C VAL A 76 -17.81 16.31 33.22
N ILE A 77 -18.65 17.29 33.57
CA ILE A 77 -18.96 18.42 32.69
C ILE A 77 -17.70 19.23 32.38
N GLU A 78 -16.86 19.50 33.39
CA GLU A 78 -15.60 20.22 33.22
C GLU A 78 -14.64 19.53 32.25
N PHE A 79 -14.45 18.21 32.37
CA PHE A 79 -13.56 17.45 31.49
C PHE A 79 -14.11 17.30 30.06
N VAL A 80 -15.43 17.09 29.91
CA VAL A 80 -16.07 17.06 28.58
C VAL A 80 -15.93 18.41 27.88
N GLN A 81 -16.21 19.52 28.59
CA GLN A 81 -16.01 20.87 28.06
C GLN A 81 -14.54 21.16 27.75
N PHE A 82 -13.60 20.69 28.57
CA PHE A 82 -12.18 20.82 28.28
C PHE A 82 -11.78 20.06 27.02
N LYS A 83 -12.23 18.81 26.85
CA LYS A 83 -12.00 18.02 25.64
C LYS A 83 -12.55 18.71 24.39
N GLU A 84 -13.78 19.19 24.45
CA GLU A 84 -14.42 19.91 23.34
C GLU A 84 -13.66 21.19 22.99
N ARG A 85 -13.24 21.96 24.00
CA ARG A 85 -12.40 23.15 23.78
C ARG A 85 -11.05 22.79 23.16
N LEU A 86 -10.47 21.66 23.51
CA LEU A 86 -9.18 21.24 22.97
C LEU A 86 -9.32 20.77 21.49
N GLN A 87 -10.41 20.10 21.14
CA GLN A 87 -10.70 19.61 19.78
C GLN A 87 -10.96 20.75 18.78
N HIS A 88 -11.59 21.83 19.24
CA HIS A 88 -11.84 23.03 18.43
C HIS A 88 -10.72 24.06 18.51
N SER A 89 -9.61 23.74 19.18
CA SER A 89 -8.51 24.68 19.32
C SER A 89 -7.88 24.95 17.96
N ASN A 90 -7.68 26.23 17.68
CA ASN A 90 -7.07 26.71 16.44
C ASN A 90 -5.73 26.03 16.13
N GLN A 91 -4.86 25.85 17.13
CA GLN A 91 -3.54 25.24 16.95
C GLN A 91 -3.62 23.78 16.51
N TYR A 92 -4.50 23.01 17.14
CA TYR A 92 -4.72 21.61 16.79
C TYR A 92 -5.24 21.48 15.36
N LEU A 93 -6.23 22.30 15.00
CA LEU A 93 -6.81 22.30 13.66
C LEU A 93 -5.78 22.72 12.59
N VAL A 94 -4.95 23.73 12.85
CA VAL A 94 -3.84 24.12 11.97
C VAL A 94 -2.87 22.95 11.79
N ALA A 95 -2.42 22.31 12.88
CA ALA A 95 -1.47 21.20 12.79
C ALA A 95 -2.05 19.99 12.03
N ARG A 96 -3.34 19.69 12.23
CA ARG A 96 -4.06 18.61 11.51
C ARG A 96 -4.21 18.89 10.02
N VAL A 97 -4.46 20.14 9.63
CA VAL A 97 -4.64 20.53 8.23
C VAL A 97 -3.29 20.62 7.51
N GLU A 98 -2.26 21.16 8.17
CA GLU A 98 -0.95 21.38 7.56
C GLU A 98 -0.10 20.11 7.44
N ALA A 99 -0.27 19.10 8.31
CA ALA A 99 0.47 17.85 8.22
C ALA A 99 0.26 17.09 6.89
N PRO A 100 -0.99 16.86 6.41
CA PRO A 100 -1.24 16.30 5.08
C PRO A 100 -0.79 17.22 3.94
N ILE A 101 -0.98 18.55 4.06
CA ILE A 101 -0.50 19.50 3.05
C ILE A 101 1.03 19.40 2.90
N LEU A 102 1.76 19.25 4.01
CA LEU A 102 3.21 19.04 3.99
C LEU A 102 3.60 17.74 3.27
N GLN A 103 2.83 16.66 3.45
CA GLN A 103 3.06 15.41 2.70
C GLN A 103 2.81 15.61 1.20
N LEU A 104 1.76 16.34 0.82
CA LEU A 104 1.51 16.68 -0.57
C LEU A 104 2.64 17.55 -1.16
N LYS A 105 3.12 18.56 -0.42
CA LYS A 105 4.26 19.41 -0.81
C LYS A 105 5.53 18.59 -1.07
N LYS A 106 5.81 17.60 -0.21
CA LYS A 106 6.97 16.69 -0.33
C LYS A 106 6.92 15.80 -1.57
N ASN A 107 5.73 15.33 -1.92
CA ASN A 107 5.53 14.37 -3.00
C ASN A 107 5.07 15.05 -4.31
N ALA A 108 4.98 16.38 -4.37
CA ALA A 108 4.46 17.11 -5.53
C ALA A 108 5.32 16.96 -6.81
N ASP A 109 6.54 16.45 -6.67
CA ASP A 109 7.43 16.22 -7.81
C ASP A 109 7.14 14.89 -8.53
N ASN A 110 6.29 14.03 -7.94
CA ASN A 110 5.83 12.75 -8.45
C ASN A 110 4.31 12.61 -8.26
N VAL A 111 3.56 12.71 -9.34
CA VAL A 111 2.09 12.69 -9.31
C VAL A 111 1.50 11.37 -8.79
N GLU A 112 2.15 10.21 -9.00
CA GLU A 112 1.71 8.93 -8.44
C GLU A 112 1.85 8.87 -6.91
N GLU A 113 2.95 9.40 -6.37
CA GLU A 113 3.15 9.49 -4.92
C GLU A 113 2.16 10.48 -4.28
N ALA A 114 1.88 11.59 -4.96
CA ALA A 114 0.86 12.55 -4.53
C ALA A 114 -0.56 11.93 -4.52
N GLU A 115 -0.90 11.12 -5.54
CA GLU A 115 -2.16 10.36 -5.57
C GLU A 115 -2.23 9.34 -4.42
N CYS A 116 -1.15 8.64 -4.11
CA CYS A 116 -1.09 7.72 -2.97
C CYS A 116 -1.35 8.43 -1.62
N VAL A 117 -0.76 9.62 -1.43
CA VAL A 117 -1.06 10.47 -0.26
C VAL A 117 -2.53 10.84 -0.25
N LEU A 118 -3.09 11.31 -1.37
CA LEU A 118 -4.51 11.68 -1.45
C LEU A 118 -5.44 10.49 -1.16
N ASP A 119 -5.12 9.29 -1.64
CA ASP A 119 -5.90 8.07 -1.39
C ASP A 119 -5.91 7.71 0.09
N SER A 120 -4.76 7.83 0.77
CA SER A 120 -4.68 7.64 2.24
C SER A 120 -5.55 8.64 3.01
N LEU A 121 -5.84 9.80 2.42
CA LEU A 121 -6.69 10.86 2.95
C LEU A 121 -8.14 10.78 2.43
N LYS A 122 -8.57 9.62 1.88
CA LYS A 122 -9.88 9.44 1.24
C LYS A 122 -10.16 10.51 0.17
N CYS A 123 -9.16 10.80 -0.66
CA CYS A 123 -9.18 11.79 -1.72
C CYS A 123 -9.60 13.19 -1.24
N GLY A 124 -9.31 13.55 0.02
CA GLY A 124 -9.61 14.85 0.62
C GLY A 124 -11.03 15.04 1.16
N ILE A 125 -11.90 14.03 1.10
CA ILE A 125 -13.32 14.15 1.52
C ILE A 125 -13.45 14.52 3.00
N HIS A 126 -12.67 13.88 3.86
CA HIS A 126 -12.70 14.14 5.31
C HIS A 126 -12.27 15.58 5.66
N PHE A 127 -11.43 16.21 4.83
CA PHE A 127 -11.05 17.62 5.04
C PHE A 127 -12.14 18.59 4.60
N LEU A 128 -12.99 18.20 3.64
CA LEU A 128 -14.19 18.96 3.28
C LEU A 128 -15.23 18.92 4.41
N GLU A 129 -15.40 17.78 5.06
CA GLU A 129 -16.23 17.65 6.26
C GLU A 129 -15.70 18.51 7.41
N LEU A 130 -14.37 18.46 7.65
CA LEU A 130 -13.70 19.31 8.63
C LEU A 130 -13.88 20.81 8.31
N SER A 131 -13.80 21.19 7.04
CA SER A 131 -14.05 22.55 6.57
C SER A 131 -15.45 23.03 6.95
N ASN A 132 -16.47 22.18 6.80
CA ASN A 132 -17.85 22.48 7.20
C ASN A 132 -17.98 22.60 8.72
N GLU A 133 -17.32 21.72 9.48
CA GLU A 133 -17.31 21.78 10.94
C GLU A 133 -16.70 23.11 11.44
N ILE A 134 -15.54 23.49 10.90
CA ILE A 134 -14.85 24.74 11.21
C ILE A 134 -15.71 25.96 10.86
N GLY A 135 -16.38 25.93 9.70
CA GLY A 135 -17.31 27.00 9.30
C GLY A 135 -18.49 27.16 10.26
N SER A 136 -18.99 26.04 10.82
CA SER A 136 -20.21 26.02 11.64
C SER A 136 -20.01 26.34 13.14
N LYS A 137 -18.81 26.15 13.69
CA LYS A 137 -18.53 26.28 15.14
C LYS A 137 -17.54 27.41 15.45
N SER A 138 -17.57 27.94 16.68
CA SER A 138 -16.55 28.88 17.16
C SER A 138 -15.22 28.17 17.42
N LEU A 139 -14.13 28.77 16.98
CA LEU A 139 -12.80 28.26 17.30
C LEU A 139 -12.47 28.66 18.73
N THR A 140 -11.90 27.72 19.47
CA THR A 140 -11.41 28.00 20.82
C THR A 140 -9.97 28.48 20.73
N PHE A 141 -9.68 29.52 21.51
CA PHE A 141 -8.38 30.15 21.54
C PHE A 141 -7.66 29.69 22.81
N ASN A 142 -6.55 28.95 22.65
CA ASN A 142 -5.77 28.43 23.77
C ASN A 142 -4.76 29.45 24.33
N GLU A 143 -4.82 30.73 23.95
CA GLU A 143 -3.86 31.74 24.43
C GLU A 143 -4.36 32.43 25.70
N ASP A 144 -3.72 32.18 26.84
CA ASP A 144 -3.73 33.13 27.96
C ASP A 144 -2.73 34.26 27.64
N LEU A 145 -3.21 35.26 26.89
CA LEU A 145 -2.39 36.40 26.46
C LEU A 145 -1.94 37.30 27.62
N GLN A 146 -2.58 37.21 28.79
CA GLN A 146 -2.27 38.04 29.95
C GLN A 146 -1.05 37.53 30.75
N SER A 147 -0.74 36.23 30.67
CA SER A 147 0.43 35.63 31.33
C SER A 147 1.70 35.64 30.46
N ARG A 148 1.61 36.11 29.21
CA ARG A 148 2.77 36.19 28.31
C ARG A 148 3.63 37.42 28.62
N PRO A 149 4.97 37.29 28.60
CA PRO A 149 5.84 38.45 28.67
C PRO A 149 5.54 39.43 27.52
N TRP A 150 5.50 40.74 27.81
CA TRP A 150 5.07 41.78 26.86
C TRP A 150 5.88 41.84 25.55
N TRP A 151 7.11 41.29 25.56
CA TRP A 151 7.99 41.22 24.38
C TRP A 151 7.72 40.01 23.47
N THR A 152 6.75 39.16 23.81
CA THR A 152 6.43 37.95 23.04
C THR A 152 5.62 38.31 21.79
N PRO A 153 6.11 38.04 20.57
CA PRO A 153 5.39 38.40 19.35
C PRO A 153 4.10 37.59 19.21
N THR A 154 3.03 38.25 18.75
CA THR A 154 1.78 37.58 18.36
C THR A 154 1.92 36.98 16.96
N SER A 155 0.96 36.15 16.54
CA SER A 155 0.93 35.62 15.17
C SER A 155 0.83 36.70 14.09
N GLU A 156 0.46 37.93 14.44
CA GLU A 156 0.14 39.03 13.51
C GLU A 156 1.15 40.17 13.53
N LYS A 157 1.88 40.38 14.63
CA LYS A 157 2.79 41.52 14.79
C LYS A 157 4.18 41.03 15.18
N ASN A 158 5.14 41.25 14.29
CA ASN A 158 6.56 41.02 14.55
C ASN A 158 7.22 42.34 14.98
N TYR A 159 7.46 42.50 16.28
CA TYR A 159 8.09 43.69 16.86
C TYR A 159 9.54 43.93 16.38
N LEU A 160 10.13 43.03 15.59
CA LEU A 160 11.42 43.22 14.92
C LEU A 160 11.33 43.84 13.53
N LEU A 161 10.13 43.90 12.94
CA LEU A 161 9.91 44.35 11.56
C LEU A 161 9.15 45.68 11.47
N GLY A 162 8.63 46.18 12.60
CA GLY A 162 7.85 47.41 12.68
C GLY A 162 8.11 48.19 13.97
N PRO A 163 7.48 49.38 14.13
CA PRO A 163 7.72 50.27 15.26
C PRO A 163 7.30 49.62 16.60
N PHE A 164 8.13 49.83 17.63
CA PHE A 164 7.94 49.26 18.97
C PHE A 164 7.06 50.19 19.83
N GLU A 165 5.82 49.80 20.12
CA GLU A 165 4.85 50.59 20.90
C GLU A 165 4.83 50.20 22.40
N GLY A 166 5.97 50.29 23.09
CA GLY A 166 6.03 50.25 24.56
C GLY A 166 5.39 49.06 25.29
N ILE A 167 5.21 49.21 26.61
CA ILE A 167 4.82 48.12 27.55
C ILE A 167 3.29 47.84 27.57
N SER A 168 2.45 48.65 26.92
CA SER A 168 0.99 48.61 27.12
C SER A 168 0.18 47.86 26.05
N TYR A 169 0.78 46.96 25.26
CA TYR A 169 0.04 46.22 24.23
C TYR A 169 -0.69 44.99 24.80
N CYS A 170 -1.80 45.21 25.50
CA CYS A 170 -2.84 44.19 25.65
C CYS A 170 -3.88 44.39 24.54
N PRO A 171 -4.18 43.38 23.70
CA PRO A 171 -5.20 43.52 22.66
C PRO A 171 -6.56 43.82 23.29
N ARG A 172 -7.24 44.89 22.85
CA ARG A 172 -8.62 45.22 23.26
C ARG A 172 -9.57 44.12 22.75
N GLU A 173 -10.54 43.73 23.57
CA GLU A 173 -11.51 42.63 23.34
C GLU A 173 -12.24 42.68 21.98
N ASN A 174 -12.46 43.87 21.39
CA ASN A 174 -13.11 44.01 20.08
C ASN A 174 -12.27 43.49 18.89
N SER A 175 -10.95 43.35 19.04
CA SER A 175 -10.06 42.79 17.99
C SER A 175 -10.11 41.26 17.88
N THR A 176 -10.60 40.58 18.92
CA THR A 176 -10.53 39.11 19.04
C THR A 176 -11.49 38.39 18.10
N LYS A 177 -12.69 38.96 17.86
CA LYS A 177 -13.71 38.37 16.98
C LYS A 177 -13.32 38.44 15.50
N GLU A 178 -12.76 39.57 15.08
CA GLU A 178 -12.28 39.75 13.70
C GLU A 178 -11.08 38.84 13.41
N ARG A 179 -10.18 38.70 14.39
CA ARG A 179 -9.04 37.78 14.36
C ARG A 179 -9.44 36.31 14.30
N GLU A 180 -10.42 35.90 15.12
CA GLU A 180 -10.99 34.55 15.05
C GLU A 180 -11.62 34.27 13.68
N ALA A 181 -12.40 35.23 13.16
CA ALA A 181 -13.02 35.11 11.83
C ALA A 181 -11.96 35.01 10.72
N ASN A 182 -10.87 35.77 10.81
CA ASN A 182 -9.77 35.69 9.84
C ASN A 182 -9.06 34.33 9.89
N LEU A 183 -8.71 33.86 11.09
CA LEU A 183 -8.04 32.57 11.28
C LEU A 183 -8.92 31.40 10.81
N ARG A 184 -10.22 31.46 11.11
CA ARG A 184 -11.20 30.49 10.62
C ARG A 184 -11.20 30.42 9.10
N ARG A 185 -11.27 31.56 8.41
CA ARG A 185 -11.21 31.62 6.93
C ARG A 185 -9.93 30.98 6.40
N VAL A 186 -8.78 31.22 7.03
CA VAL A 186 -7.50 30.64 6.61
C VAL A 186 -7.49 29.11 6.77
N ILE A 187 -7.90 28.58 7.93
CA ILE A 187 -7.93 27.13 8.17
C ILE A 187 -8.95 26.46 7.24
N GLU A 188 -10.13 27.07 7.10
CA GLU A 188 -11.18 26.59 6.18
C GLU A 188 -10.65 26.53 4.75
N ARG A 189 -9.98 27.60 4.28
CA ARG A 189 -9.37 27.67 2.94
C ARG A 189 -8.32 26.58 2.74
N LYS A 190 -7.39 26.41 3.69
CA LYS A 190 -6.34 25.38 3.63
C LYS A 190 -6.93 23.96 3.65
N SER A 191 -8.03 23.73 4.36
CA SER A 191 -8.70 22.41 4.41
C SER A 191 -9.34 22.00 3.07
N LEU A 192 -9.63 22.94 2.16
CA LEU A 192 -10.12 22.62 0.82
C LEU A 192 -9.02 22.09 -0.11
N LEU A 193 -7.74 22.42 0.16
CA LEU A 193 -6.63 22.15 -0.75
C LEU A 193 -6.48 20.66 -1.12
N PRO A 194 -6.50 19.68 -0.19
CA PRO A 194 -6.35 18.27 -0.58
C PRO A 194 -7.40 17.81 -1.59
N ARG A 195 -8.67 18.24 -1.42
CA ARG A 195 -9.76 17.89 -2.35
C ARG A 195 -9.63 18.62 -3.69
N MET A 196 -9.26 19.90 -3.66
CA MET A 196 -9.06 20.69 -4.88
C MET A 196 -7.86 20.18 -5.70
N VAL A 197 -6.77 19.78 -5.06
CA VAL A 197 -5.61 19.13 -5.73
C VAL A 197 -6.04 17.82 -6.38
N TYR A 198 -6.77 16.96 -5.66
CA TYR A 198 -7.31 15.72 -6.22
C TYR A 198 -8.18 15.97 -7.45
N LEU A 199 -9.19 16.83 -7.34
CA LEU A 199 -10.09 17.13 -8.47
C LEU A 199 -9.33 17.76 -9.64
N SER A 200 -8.32 18.58 -9.39
CA SER A 200 -7.49 19.19 -10.44
C SER A 200 -6.66 18.15 -11.20
N ILE A 201 -6.09 17.15 -10.50
CA ILE A 201 -5.38 16.02 -11.13
C ILE A 201 -6.36 15.21 -12.00
N GLN A 202 -7.57 14.96 -11.50
CA GLN A 202 -8.60 14.20 -12.24
C GLN A 202 -9.14 14.97 -13.46
N SER A 203 -9.42 16.27 -13.33
CA SER A 203 -9.86 17.13 -14.44
C SER A 203 -8.85 17.18 -15.58
N ALA A 204 -7.55 17.23 -15.25
CA ALA A 204 -6.46 17.13 -16.22
C ALA A 204 -6.42 15.77 -16.94
N SER A 205 -6.78 14.69 -16.24
CA SER A 205 -6.83 13.33 -16.79
C SER A 205 -8.04 13.06 -17.70
N THR A 206 -9.17 13.74 -17.50
CA THR A 206 -10.40 13.55 -18.29
C THR A 206 -10.36 14.25 -19.66
N LEU A 207 -9.72 15.41 -19.78
CA LEU A 207 -9.72 16.26 -20.98
C LEU A 207 -9.16 15.59 -22.25
N LEU A 208 -8.14 14.73 -22.11
CA LEU A 208 -7.47 14.11 -23.26
C LEU A 208 -8.18 12.84 -23.76
N LYS A 209 -9.17 12.33 -23.02
CA LYS A 209 -10.05 11.23 -23.48
C LYS A 209 -11.13 11.73 -24.46
N GLU A 210 -11.64 12.95 -24.28
CA GLU A 210 -12.66 13.54 -25.16
C GLU A 210 -12.15 13.85 -26.59
N ASN A 211 -10.87 14.20 -26.76
CA ASN A 211 -10.29 14.46 -28.09
C ASN A 211 -10.05 13.19 -28.94
N ILE A 212 -10.35 11.99 -28.41
CA ILE A 212 -10.24 10.71 -29.13
C ILE A 212 -11.60 10.24 -29.64
N GLU A 213 -12.71 10.69 -29.04
CA GLU A 213 -14.06 10.31 -29.42
C GLU A 213 -14.75 11.45 -30.19
N VAL A 214 -14.64 11.41 -31.52
CA VAL A 214 -15.55 12.15 -32.41
C VAL A 214 -16.94 11.52 -32.27
N ASN A 215 -17.66 11.90 -31.22
CA ASN A 215 -19.12 11.97 -31.09
C ASN A 215 -19.51 12.12 -29.60
N GLY A 216 -19.50 13.35 -29.11
CA GLY A 216 -20.45 13.85 -28.10
C GLY A 216 -20.74 13.00 -26.85
N SER A 217 -19.73 12.49 -26.14
CA SER A 217 -19.90 12.09 -24.75
C SER A 217 -19.29 13.15 -23.83
N VAL A 218 -20.17 13.88 -23.14
CA VAL A 218 -19.87 14.90 -22.15
C VAL A 218 -18.99 14.30 -21.03
N SER A 219 -17.92 15.02 -20.66
CA SER A 219 -17.11 14.85 -19.44
C SER A 219 -17.96 14.38 -18.26
N ASP A 220 -17.39 13.61 -17.32
CA ASP A 220 -18.11 13.24 -16.09
C ASP A 220 -18.56 14.54 -15.39
N PRO A 221 -19.86 14.91 -15.49
CA PRO A 221 -20.31 16.26 -15.15
C PRO A 221 -20.16 16.50 -13.64
N LYS A 222 -19.95 15.43 -12.87
CA LYS A 222 -19.79 15.43 -11.42
C LYS A 222 -18.45 16.00 -10.96
N ILE A 223 -17.34 15.78 -11.68
CA ILE A 223 -16.01 16.27 -11.28
C ILE A 223 -15.88 17.78 -11.52
N SER A 224 -16.28 18.24 -12.72
CA SER A 224 -16.24 19.66 -13.09
C SER A 224 -17.20 20.49 -12.23
N SER A 225 -18.41 19.97 -11.95
CA SER A 225 -19.38 20.64 -11.07
C SER A 225 -18.91 20.73 -9.62
N GLU A 226 -18.27 19.67 -9.09
CA GLU A 226 -17.71 19.68 -7.74
C GLU A 226 -16.54 20.68 -7.63
N LEU A 227 -15.62 20.70 -8.60
CA LEU A 227 -14.50 21.66 -8.59
C LEU A 227 -14.98 23.11 -8.71
N LYS A 228 -16.02 23.37 -9.53
CA LYS A 228 -16.68 24.69 -9.62
C LYS A 228 -17.25 25.11 -8.26
N PHE A 229 -17.98 24.22 -7.59
CA PHE A 229 -18.54 24.48 -6.27
C PHE A 229 -17.45 24.81 -5.24
N LEU A 230 -16.33 24.09 -5.26
CA LEU A 230 -15.20 24.38 -4.38
C LEU A 230 -14.50 25.70 -4.74
N LEU A 231 -14.38 26.06 -6.02
CA LEU A 231 -13.85 27.35 -6.46
C LEU A 231 -14.75 28.52 -6.04
N GLU A 232 -16.08 28.37 -6.12
CA GLU A 232 -17.02 29.37 -5.60
C GLU A 232 -16.87 29.56 -4.10
N ARG A 233 -16.70 28.47 -3.34
CA ARG A 233 -16.42 28.53 -1.90
C ARG A 233 -15.07 29.19 -1.62
N TYR A 234 -14.03 28.85 -2.38
CA TYR A 234 -12.70 29.41 -2.23
C TYR A 234 -12.68 30.92 -2.53
N ALA A 235 -13.37 31.35 -3.60
CA ALA A 235 -13.53 32.77 -3.95
C ALA A 235 -14.28 33.55 -2.85
N LYS A 236 -15.34 32.96 -2.27
CA LYS A 236 -16.04 33.56 -1.12
C LYS A 236 -15.12 33.74 0.09
N LEU A 237 -14.21 32.79 0.34
CA LEU A 237 -13.21 32.92 1.41
C LEU A 237 -12.16 34.00 1.12
N LEU A 238 -11.91 34.32 -0.16
CA LEU A 238 -11.14 35.49 -0.60
C LEU A 238 -11.96 36.80 -0.58
N GLY A 239 -13.26 36.73 -0.24
CA GLY A 239 -14.14 37.89 -0.12
C GLY A 239 -14.85 38.32 -1.41
N LEU A 240 -14.81 37.51 -2.47
CA LEU A 240 -15.37 37.86 -3.77
C LEU A 240 -16.31 36.76 -4.31
N SER A 241 -17.20 37.13 -5.24
CA SER A 241 -17.89 36.13 -6.05
C SER A 241 -16.91 35.47 -7.03
N LEU A 242 -17.23 34.28 -7.55
CA LEU A 242 -16.40 33.62 -8.55
C LEU A 242 -16.17 34.51 -9.78
N SER A 243 -17.19 35.24 -10.23
CA SER A 243 -17.10 36.16 -11.38
C SER A 243 -16.14 37.31 -11.10
N ASP A 244 -16.27 37.97 -9.95
CA ASP A 244 -15.43 39.11 -9.58
C ASP A 244 -13.97 38.67 -9.38
N ALA A 245 -13.77 37.49 -8.78
CA ALA A 245 -12.44 36.92 -8.59
C ALA A 245 -11.74 36.63 -9.92
N ILE A 246 -12.47 36.08 -10.91
CA ILE A 246 -11.94 35.87 -12.28
C ILE A 246 -11.58 37.22 -12.91
N GLU A 247 -12.43 38.24 -12.78
CA GLU A 247 -12.19 39.57 -13.34
C GLU A 247 -10.95 40.25 -12.72
N VAL A 248 -10.73 40.06 -11.41
CA VAL A 248 -9.52 40.55 -10.73
C VAL A 248 -8.28 39.86 -11.30
N VAL A 249 -8.28 38.53 -11.41
CA VAL A 249 -7.14 37.75 -11.92
C VAL A 249 -6.80 38.11 -13.37
N VAL A 250 -7.81 38.16 -14.25
CA VAL A 250 -7.63 38.55 -15.66
C VAL A 250 -7.17 40.00 -15.78
N GLY A 251 -7.73 40.91 -14.97
CA GLY A 251 -7.34 42.31 -14.96
C GLY A 251 -5.90 42.52 -14.51
N VAL A 252 -5.44 41.81 -13.48
CA VAL A 252 -4.06 41.92 -12.99
C VAL A 252 -3.07 41.31 -13.99
N SER A 253 -3.41 40.17 -14.59
CA SER A 253 -2.56 39.53 -15.60
C SER A 253 -2.42 40.33 -16.89
N SER A 254 -3.44 41.12 -17.26
CA SER A 254 -3.43 41.98 -18.46
C SER A 254 -2.91 43.40 -18.19
N GLY A 255 -2.61 43.74 -16.94
CA GLY A 255 -2.20 45.09 -16.54
C GLY A 255 -3.34 46.11 -16.45
N LEU A 256 -4.60 45.69 -16.60
CA LEU A 256 -5.79 46.53 -16.48
C LEU A 256 -6.18 46.84 -15.02
N LYS A 257 -5.77 45.99 -14.07
CA LYS A 257 -5.95 46.21 -12.62
C LYS A 257 -4.59 46.25 -11.91
N PRO A 258 -4.45 47.04 -10.83
CA PRO A 258 -3.19 47.17 -10.11
C PRO A 258 -2.80 45.84 -9.43
N SER A 259 -1.51 45.54 -9.37
CA SER A 259 -0.97 44.33 -8.72
C SER A 259 -1.30 44.26 -7.23
N SER A 260 -1.57 45.39 -6.59
CA SER A 260 -1.99 45.50 -5.19
C SER A 260 -3.31 44.80 -4.87
N ALA A 261 -4.13 44.47 -5.88
CA ALA A 261 -5.39 43.75 -5.69
C ALA A 261 -5.19 42.28 -5.23
N ILE A 262 -4.03 41.68 -5.52
CA ILE A 262 -3.72 40.27 -5.24
C ILE A 262 -2.68 40.10 -4.14
N THR A 263 -1.89 41.13 -3.81
CA THR A 263 -0.72 41.02 -2.92
C THR A 263 -1.01 40.63 -1.48
N THR A 264 -2.20 40.95 -0.93
CA THR A 264 -2.53 40.71 0.49
C THR A 264 -2.70 39.23 0.84
N ASP A 265 -3.13 38.41 -0.13
CA ASP A 265 -3.32 36.95 -0.02
C ASP A 265 -2.66 36.26 -1.23
N LEU A 266 -1.46 36.71 -1.61
CA LEU A 266 -0.82 36.36 -2.88
C LEU A 266 -0.78 34.85 -3.15
N ILE A 267 -0.37 34.05 -2.14
CA ILE A 267 -0.26 32.59 -2.27
C ILE A 267 -1.62 31.95 -2.54
N ASP A 268 -2.65 32.41 -1.83
CA ASP A 268 -4.00 31.86 -1.94
C ASP A 268 -4.69 32.27 -3.24
N TRP A 269 -4.44 33.49 -3.72
CA TRP A 269 -4.84 33.92 -5.05
C TRP A 269 -4.19 33.09 -6.15
N LEU A 270 -2.88 32.83 -6.05
CA LEU A 270 -2.18 32.00 -7.03
C LEU A 270 -2.66 30.54 -6.98
N ASN A 271 -2.90 29.98 -5.79
CA ASN A 271 -3.56 28.66 -5.65
C ASN A 271 -4.93 28.67 -6.35
N PHE A 272 -5.74 29.72 -6.14
CA PHE A 272 -7.02 29.89 -6.83
C PHE A 272 -6.86 29.94 -8.36
N VAL A 273 -5.88 30.69 -8.89
CA VAL A 273 -5.63 30.73 -10.36
C VAL A 273 -5.23 29.35 -10.89
N VAL A 274 -4.44 28.58 -10.16
CA VAL A 274 -4.05 27.21 -10.55
C VAL A 274 -5.26 26.29 -10.63
N PHE A 275 -6.13 26.31 -9.62
CA PHE A 275 -7.36 25.49 -9.62
C PHE A 275 -8.39 25.99 -10.64
N LEU A 276 -8.47 27.30 -10.86
CA LEU A 276 -9.26 27.91 -11.93
C LEU A 276 -8.77 27.42 -13.31
N ASN A 277 -7.45 27.37 -13.52
CA ASN A 277 -6.87 26.79 -14.72
C ASN A 277 -7.27 25.32 -14.89
N ALA A 278 -7.20 24.51 -13.82
CA ALA A 278 -7.60 23.11 -13.85
C ALA A 278 -9.11 22.91 -14.13
N TRP A 279 -9.98 23.76 -13.60
CA TRP A 279 -11.42 23.72 -13.91
C TRP A 279 -11.70 24.09 -15.37
N ASN A 280 -11.00 25.09 -15.89
CA ASN A 280 -11.10 25.50 -17.31
C ASN A 280 -10.70 24.41 -18.30
N LEU A 281 -9.86 23.45 -17.87
CA LEU A 281 -9.58 22.26 -18.67
C LEU A 281 -10.84 21.45 -18.92
N SER A 282 -11.73 21.31 -17.94
CA SER A 282 -12.90 20.44 -18.02
C SER A 282 -14.21 21.10 -18.49
N SER A 283 -14.33 22.43 -18.41
CA SER A 283 -15.62 23.12 -18.61
C SER A 283 -15.81 23.77 -19.98
N HIS A 284 -14.71 24.15 -20.66
CA HIS A 284 -14.73 24.98 -21.88
C HIS A 284 -15.54 26.31 -21.79
N GLU A 285 -16.09 26.66 -20.62
CA GLU A 285 -16.97 27.83 -20.40
C GLU A 285 -16.26 29.17 -20.65
N LEU A 286 -14.94 29.23 -20.42
CA LEU A 286 -14.12 30.43 -20.61
C LEU A 286 -13.52 30.54 -22.04
N ALA A 287 -13.82 29.61 -22.94
CA ALA A 287 -13.22 29.49 -24.28
C ALA A 287 -14.21 29.74 -25.45
N GLN A 288 -15.20 30.62 -25.28
CA GLN A 288 -15.95 31.13 -26.44
C GLN A 288 -15.21 32.31 -27.10
N PRO A 289 -15.08 32.33 -28.44
CA PRO A 289 -14.59 33.48 -29.18
C PRO A 289 -15.76 34.45 -29.38
N ASP A 290 -16.07 35.26 -28.36
CA ASP A 290 -16.82 36.48 -28.62
C ASP A 290 -15.88 37.47 -29.35
N GLY A 291 -16.40 38.05 -30.42
CA GLY A 291 -15.67 38.87 -31.38
C GLY A 291 -14.79 39.94 -30.73
N GLU A 292 -13.61 40.14 -31.34
CA GLU A 292 -12.63 41.18 -31.03
C GLU A 292 -11.98 41.12 -29.63
N GLY A 293 -11.03 40.20 -29.47
CA GLY A 293 -10.01 40.27 -28.43
C GLY A 293 -9.46 38.89 -28.07
N HIS A 294 -8.19 38.61 -28.40
CA HIS A 294 -7.48 37.42 -27.90
C HIS A 294 -7.40 37.47 -26.37
N ARG A 295 -8.35 36.85 -25.65
CA ARG A 295 -8.17 36.56 -24.23
C ARG A 295 -6.99 35.58 -24.09
N PRO A 296 -5.94 35.91 -23.32
CA PRO A 296 -4.84 35.00 -23.08
C PRO A 296 -5.36 33.71 -22.43
N GLY A 297 -4.91 32.55 -22.90
CA GLY A 297 -5.28 31.26 -22.31
C GLY A 297 -4.92 31.21 -20.82
N THR A 298 -5.76 30.57 -20.01
CA THR A 298 -5.59 30.50 -18.54
C THR A 298 -4.25 29.94 -18.08
N TRP A 299 -3.60 29.10 -18.90
CA TRP A 299 -2.21 28.67 -18.70
C TRP A 299 -1.23 29.84 -18.65
N HIS A 300 -1.32 30.76 -19.61
CA HIS A 300 -0.45 31.93 -19.67
C HIS A 300 -0.67 32.87 -18.49
N ILE A 301 -1.90 32.95 -17.98
CA ILE A 301 -2.21 33.74 -16.78
C ILE A 301 -1.47 33.17 -15.56
N VAL A 302 -1.55 31.85 -15.31
CA VAL A 302 -0.82 31.21 -14.20
C VAL A 302 0.68 31.42 -14.34
N ASP A 303 1.23 31.12 -15.52
CA ASP A 303 2.66 31.19 -15.78
C ASP A 303 3.19 32.63 -15.64
N SER A 304 2.50 33.61 -16.23
CA SER A 304 2.85 35.03 -16.18
C SER A 304 2.81 35.58 -14.76
N LEU A 305 1.77 35.24 -13.99
CA LEU A 305 1.67 35.68 -12.60
C LEU A 305 2.75 35.02 -11.73
N LEU A 306 3.00 33.71 -11.89
CA LEU A 306 4.07 33.02 -11.15
C LEU A 306 5.45 33.59 -11.50
N GLU A 307 5.76 33.77 -12.78
CA GLU A 307 7.03 34.32 -13.24
C GLU A 307 7.20 35.77 -12.78
N LYS A 308 6.16 36.60 -12.88
CA LYS A 308 6.15 37.99 -12.41
C LYS A 308 6.45 38.07 -10.93
N TYR A 309 5.64 37.40 -10.08
CA TYR A 309 5.79 37.53 -8.63
C TYR A 309 7.04 36.83 -8.10
N ILE A 310 7.46 35.70 -8.68
CA ILE A 310 8.73 35.07 -8.31
C ILE A 310 9.90 35.96 -8.71
N SER A 311 9.89 36.57 -9.91
CA SER A 311 10.96 37.47 -10.34
C SER A 311 10.95 38.76 -9.55
N GLU A 312 9.79 39.37 -9.30
CA GLU A 312 9.65 40.55 -8.42
C GLU A 312 10.24 40.25 -7.06
N VAL A 313 9.91 39.10 -6.43
CA VAL A 313 10.49 38.70 -5.14
C VAL A 313 12.00 38.44 -5.24
N VAL A 314 12.48 37.76 -6.28
CA VAL A 314 13.93 37.53 -6.46
C VAL A 314 14.71 38.83 -6.67
N THR A 315 14.12 39.81 -7.36
CA THR A 315 14.72 41.13 -7.61
C THR A 315 14.55 42.10 -6.44
N SER A 316 13.47 41.99 -5.67
CA SER A 316 13.24 42.81 -4.47
C SER A 316 14.13 42.35 -3.32
N ILE A 317 14.51 41.06 -3.29
CA ILE A 317 15.53 40.54 -2.38
C ILE A 317 16.92 40.94 -2.92
N ASP A 318 17.19 42.23 -2.85
CA ASP A 318 18.53 42.82 -3.06
C ASP A 318 19.47 42.39 -1.91
N PRO A 319 20.80 42.47 -2.08
CA PRO A 319 21.75 41.43 -1.71
C PRO A 319 22.10 41.43 -0.22
N ILE A 320 21.28 40.86 0.66
CA ILE A 320 21.42 41.21 2.07
C ILE A 320 21.20 40.01 3.03
N ILE A 321 22.29 39.56 3.67
CA ILE A 321 22.22 38.81 4.94
C ILE A 321 21.76 39.71 6.13
N CYS A 322 21.36 40.96 5.86
CA CYS A 322 21.22 42.10 6.78
C CYS A 322 19.90 42.89 6.63
N ALA A 323 18.85 42.25 6.14
CA ALA A 323 17.50 42.77 6.02
C ALA A 323 16.61 41.63 6.52
N PRO A 324 15.50 41.96 7.19
CA PRO A 324 14.62 40.94 7.67
C PRO A 324 14.12 40.11 6.48
N TRP A 325 14.31 38.80 6.56
CA TRP A 325 13.95 37.79 5.56
C TRP A 325 12.43 37.67 5.34
N ILE A 326 11.75 38.79 5.05
CA ILE A 326 10.29 38.90 4.96
C ILE A 326 9.80 38.22 3.68
N ASP A 327 10.54 38.37 2.58
CA ASP A 327 10.08 37.92 1.26
C ASP A 327 10.51 36.47 0.94
N LEU A 328 11.48 35.90 1.67
CA LEU A 328 11.90 34.51 1.47
C LEU A 328 10.78 33.48 1.78
N PRO A 329 10.03 33.58 2.90
CA PRO A 329 8.84 32.75 3.13
C PRO A 329 7.84 32.78 1.97
N ILE A 330 7.63 33.96 1.38
CA ILE A 330 6.75 34.13 0.22
C ILE A 330 7.33 33.36 -0.97
N LEU A 331 8.61 33.53 -1.26
CA LEU A 331 9.29 32.78 -2.33
C LEU A 331 9.23 31.26 -2.13
N VAL A 332 9.45 30.78 -0.91
CA VAL A 332 9.35 29.35 -0.55
C VAL A 332 7.93 28.86 -0.78
N GLN A 333 6.91 29.60 -0.33
CA GLN A 333 5.52 29.22 -0.53
C GLN A 333 5.12 29.25 -2.00
N LEU A 334 5.53 30.27 -2.78
CA LEU A 334 5.28 30.34 -4.22
C LEU A 334 5.78 29.08 -4.96
N VAL A 335 6.97 28.60 -4.60
CA VAL A 335 7.57 27.40 -5.20
C VAL A 335 6.95 26.10 -4.68
N THR A 336 6.56 26.05 -3.41
CA THR A 336 6.12 24.81 -2.75
C THR A 336 4.62 24.58 -2.74
N GLU A 337 3.81 25.61 -3.02
CA GLU A 337 2.35 25.52 -3.16
C GLU A 337 1.91 25.75 -4.61
N PRO A 338 1.66 26.98 -5.11
CA PRO A 338 1.01 27.17 -6.40
C PRO A 338 1.83 26.61 -7.56
N LEU A 339 3.17 26.78 -7.56
CA LEU A 339 4.02 26.16 -8.59
C LEU A 339 4.00 24.62 -8.50
N ALA A 340 3.94 24.06 -7.29
CA ALA A 340 3.88 22.62 -7.07
C ALA A 340 2.52 22.03 -7.51
N TRP A 341 1.41 22.69 -7.19
CA TRP A 341 0.07 22.30 -7.64
C TRP A 341 -0.06 22.40 -9.17
N HIS A 342 0.44 23.49 -9.76
CA HIS A 342 0.48 23.65 -11.22
C HIS A 342 1.36 22.60 -11.89
N SER A 343 2.49 22.26 -11.28
CA SER A 343 3.35 21.16 -11.72
C SER A 343 2.61 19.82 -11.69
N LEU A 344 1.83 19.51 -10.66
CA LEU A 344 1.02 18.28 -10.60
C LEU A 344 -0.08 18.25 -11.68
N VAL A 345 -0.72 19.39 -11.94
CA VAL A 345 -1.69 19.53 -13.06
C VAL A 345 -0.99 19.27 -14.40
N LEU A 346 0.20 19.85 -14.62
CA LEU A 346 1.01 19.61 -15.82
C LEU A 346 1.46 18.14 -15.94
N GLN A 347 1.91 17.52 -14.83
CA GLN A 347 2.26 16.10 -14.78
C GLN A 347 1.06 15.23 -15.19
N SER A 348 -0.13 15.51 -14.65
CA SER A 348 -1.37 14.82 -15.01
C SER A 348 -1.73 15.01 -16.49
N CYS A 349 -1.66 16.23 -17.02
CA CYS A 349 -1.89 16.52 -18.44
C CYS A 349 -0.90 15.78 -19.36
N VAL A 350 0.39 15.76 -19.01
CA VAL A 350 1.42 15.04 -19.78
C VAL A 350 1.16 13.54 -19.73
N ARG A 351 0.83 13.00 -18.54
CA ARG A 351 0.48 11.59 -18.35
C ARG A 351 -0.74 11.19 -19.18
N ALA A 352 -1.78 12.03 -19.22
CA ALA A 352 -2.98 11.80 -20.01
C ALA A 352 -2.78 11.96 -21.53
N SER A 353 -1.75 12.70 -21.94
CA SER A 353 -1.37 12.86 -23.36
C SER A 353 -0.64 11.63 -23.92
N MET A 354 -0.24 10.69 -23.06
CA MET A 354 0.39 9.44 -23.46
C MET A 354 -0.68 8.41 -23.86
N PRO A 355 -0.51 7.68 -24.97
CA PRO A 355 -1.59 6.85 -25.54
C PRO A 355 -2.00 5.68 -24.64
N SER A 356 -3.21 5.69 -24.06
CA SER A 356 -3.75 4.54 -23.32
C SER A 356 -4.09 3.36 -24.25
N GLY A 357 -3.82 2.12 -23.82
CA GLY A 357 -3.79 0.91 -24.65
C GLY A 357 -5.14 0.32 -25.09
N LYS A 358 -6.13 1.11 -25.54
CA LYS A 358 -7.39 0.59 -26.11
C LYS A 358 -7.72 1.24 -27.48
N LYS A 359 -7.86 0.37 -28.51
CA LYS A 359 -8.36 0.55 -29.90
C LYS A 359 -8.51 1.99 -30.45
N LYS A 360 -7.83 2.30 -31.57
CA LYS A 360 -8.27 3.35 -32.52
C LYS A 360 -8.73 2.74 -33.85
N LYS A 361 -9.97 3.06 -34.24
CA LYS A 361 -10.49 2.92 -35.60
C LYS A 361 -9.69 3.81 -36.55
N LYS A 362 -9.48 3.34 -37.78
CA LYS A 362 -8.89 4.12 -38.89
C LYS A 362 -9.75 5.37 -39.15
N GLY A 363 -9.13 6.55 -39.05
CA GLY A 363 -9.68 7.84 -39.42
C GLY A 363 -9.67 8.84 -38.26
N GLY A 364 -8.71 9.78 -38.25
CA GLY A 364 -8.67 10.90 -37.32
C GLY A 364 -7.35 11.68 -37.42
N GLN A 365 -7.46 13.00 -37.63
CA GLN A 365 -6.40 13.98 -37.94
C GLN A 365 -5.18 13.97 -37.00
N ASP A 366 -4.05 14.45 -37.52
CA ASP A 366 -2.80 14.75 -36.81
C ASP A 366 -3.04 15.62 -35.56
N LEU A 367 -2.93 15.03 -34.37
CA LEU A 367 -2.99 15.74 -33.07
C LEU A 367 -1.65 16.39 -32.67
N SER A 368 -0.63 16.31 -33.52
CA SER A 368 0.74 16.75 -33.21
C SER A 368 0.92 18.27 -33.05
N ASN A 369 -0.12 19.06 -33.36
CA ASN A 369 -0.12 20.53 -33.33
C ASN A 369 -1.39 21.12 -32.64
N SER A 370 -1.96 20.46 -31.63
CA SER A 370 -3.10 21.06 -30.92
C SER A 370 -2.67 22.31 -30.10
N PRO A 371 -3.49 23.38 -30.05
CA PRO A 371 -3.21 24.58 -29.24
C PRO A 371 -2.91 24.27 -27.77
N LEU A 372 -3.57 23.26 -27.20
CA LEU A 372 -3.39 22.79 -25.83
C LEU A 372 -1.99 22.18 -25.60
N THR A 373 -1.49 21.37 -26.52
CA THR A 373 -0.14 20.76 -26.40
C THR A 373 0.95 21.83 -26.43
N ASN A 374 0.75 22.88 -27.24
CA ASN A 374 1.66 24.02 -27.28
C ASN A 374 1.56 24.87 -26.00
N ALA A 375 0.36 25.04 -25.43
CA ALA A 375 0.16 25.73 -24.14
C ALA A 375 0.86 24.98 -22.98
N ILE A 376 0.71 23.66 -22.88
CA ILE A 376 1.38 22.83 -21.87
C ILE A 376 2.91 22.92 -22.02
N ARG A 377 3.43 22.86 -23.26
CA ARG A 377 4.87 23.00 -23.51
C ARG A 377 5.39 24.38 -23.12
N GLY A 378 4.63 25.44 -23.45
CA GLY A 378 4.94 26.81 -23.05
C GLY A 378 5.00 26.96 -21.54
N SER A 379 4.02 26.38 -20.84
CA SER A 379 3.94 26.40 -19.37
C SER A 379 5.09 25.65 -18.70
N ILE A 380 5.41 24.43 -19.16
CA ILE A 380 6.59 23.68 -18.67
C ILE A 380 7.88 24.49 -18.88
N GLN A 381 8.02 25.17 -20.02
CA GLN A 381 9.21 25.97 -20.33
C GLN A 381 9.30 27.24 -19.46
N SER A 382 8.19 27.94 -19.22
CA SER A 382 8.14 29.10 -18.32
C SER A 382 8.50 28.67 -16.89
N LEU A 383 7.83 27.66 -16.34
CA LEU A 383 8.16 27.16 -14.99
C LEU A 383 9.60 26.69 -14.85
N TYR A 384 10.14 26.01 -15.88
CA TYR A 384 11.54 25.58 -15.90
C TYR A 384 12.50 26.78 -15.78
N GLY A 385 12.26 27.85 -16.55
CA GLY A 385 13.05 29.08 -16.49
C GLY A 385 12.90 29.81 -15.15
N THR A 386 11.69 29.88 -14.62
CA THR A 386 11.39 30.49 -13.32
C THR A 386 12.13 29.78 -12.18
N VAL A 387 12.11 28.44 -12.14
CA VAL A 387 12.85 27.67 -11.12
C VAL A 387 14.36 27.78 -11.32
N GLU A 388 14.86 27.82 -12.56
CA GLU A 388 16.28 28.02 -12.87
C GLU A 388 16.80 29.37 -12.35
N ASN A 389 16.01 30.44 -12.52
CA ASN A 389 16.32 31.78 -12.02
C ASN A 389 16.43 31.78 -10.48
N VAL A 390 15.48 31.15 -9.78
CA VAL A 390 15.53 31.01 -8.31
C VAL A 390 16.77 30.22 -7.87
N MET A 391 17.09 29.11 -8.55
CA MET A 391 18.26 28.30 -8.22
C MET A 391 19.58 29.06 -8.43
N LYS A 392 19.68 29.83 -9.51
CA LYS A 392 20.85 30.67 -9.79
C LYS A 392 21.03 31.70 -8.68
N TRP A 393 19.96 32.41 -8.34
CA TRP A 393 19.96 33.37 -7.24
C TRP A 393 20.36 32.72 -5.91
N LEU A 394 19.78 31.57 -5.55
CA LEU A 394 20.12 30.84 -4.31
C LEU A 394 21.61 30.46 -4.24
N ARG A 395 22.18 29.98 -5.36
CA ARG A 395 23.61 29.61 -5.43
C ARG A 395 24.53 30.83 -5.30
N GLU A 396 24.13 31.98 -5.81
CA GLU A 396 24.85 33.25 -5.64
C GLU A 396 24.80 33.72 -4.18
N GLN A 397 23.67 33.57 -3.49
CA GLN A 397 23.55 33.93 -2.08
C GLN A 397 24.36 33.00 -1.16
N ILE A 398 24.38 31.69 -1.42
CA ILE A 398 25.10 30.71 -0.58
C ILE A 398 26.63 30.86 -0.67
N LYS A 399 27.17 31.35 -1.80
CA LYS A 399 28.62 31.44 -2.04
C LYS A 399 29.32 32.66 -1.41
N ARG A 400 28.60 33.56 -0.73
CA ARG A 400 29.17 34.77 -0.16
C ARG A 400 30.05 34.48 1.08
N PRO A 401 31.18 35.18 1.25
CA PRO A 401 32.05 35.02 2.41
C PRO A 401 31.32 35.29 3.74
N GLU A 402 31.60 34.50 4.78
CA GLU A 402 30.97 34.64 6.10
C GLU A 402 31.31 35.99 6.77
N ASP A 403 32.53 36.50 6.55
CA ASP A 403 33.01 37.75 7.16
C ASP A 403 32.25 38.99 6.66
N GLU A 404 31.98 39.09 5.36
CA GLU A 404 31.21 40.19 4.74
C GLU A 404 29.76 40.25 5.27
N ASN A 405 29.20 39.06 5.52
CA ASN A 405 27.86 38.87 6.07
C ASN A 405 27.79 39.24 7.56
N LEU A 406 28.86 38.97 8.32
CA LEU A 406 28.99 39.28 9.73
C LEU A 406 29.08 40.78 9.98
N GLU A 407 29.95 41.49 9.24
CA GLU A 407 30.09 42.95 9.35
C GLU A 407 28.77 43.67 9.05
N THR A 408 28.05 43.19 8.04
CA THR A 408 26.84 43.85 7.59
C THR A 408 25.67 43.63 8.56
N ILE A 409 25.52 42.44 9.20
CA ILE A 409 24.54 42.23 10.30
C ILE A 409 24.90 43.10 11.51
N LEU A 410 26.16 43.12 11.93
CA LEU A 410 26.60 43.88 13.09
C LEU A 410 26.35 45.38 12.90
N SER A 411 26.54 45.91 11.68
CA SER A 411 26.22 47.30 11.34
C SER A 411 24.73 47.66 11.50
N PHE A 412 23.81 46.73 11.24
CA PHE A 412 22.37 46.93 11.40
C PHE A 412 21.94 46.90 12.87
N VAL A 413 22.58 46.03 13.65
CA VAL A 413 22.37 45.90 15.10
C VAL A 413 22.92 47.09 15.88
N GLN A 414 24.08 47.61 15.47
CA GLN A 414 24.82 48.66 16.16
C GLN A 414 24.48 50.09 15.69
N LYS A 415 23.56 50.27 14.71
CA LYS A 415 23.14 51.59 14.22
C LYS A 415 22.46 52.40 15.34
N THR A 416 23.24 53.23 16.02
CA THR A 416 22.79 54.19 17.05
C THR A 416 22.19 55.42 16.37
N GLY A 417 20.90 55.40 16.03
CA GLY A 417 20.26 56.59 15.45
C GLY A 417 18.78 56.48 15.09
N GLN A 418 18.21 55.28 14.97
CA GLN A 418 16.78 55.09 14.74
C GLN A 418 16.17 54.38 15.95
N ASN A 419 15.19 55.02 16.59
CA ASN A 419 14.41 54.49 17.72
C ASN A 419 13.38 53.44 17.26
N GLU A 420 13.73 52.64 16.25
CA GLU A 420 12.84 51.67 15.64
C GLU A 420 13.61 50.37 15.33
N GLY A 421 13.02 49.23 15.66
CA GLY A 421 13.50 47.93 15.24
C GLY A 421 14.54 47.23 16.14
N PRO A 422 15.30 46.27 15.58
CA PRO A 422 16.06 45.31 16.35
C PRO A 422 17.19 45.92 17.23
N GLY A 423 17.80 47.03 16.79
CA GLY A 423 18.84 47.75 17.55
C GLY A 423 18.36 48.37 18.87
N GLN A 424 17.08 48.74 18.99
CA GLN A 424 16.53 49.24 20.25
C GLN A 424 16.39 48.12 21.27
N VAL A 425 16.01 46.91 20.83
CA VAL A 425 15.89 45.80 21.76
C VAL A 425 17.25 45.23 22.14
N PHE A 426 18.24 45.34 21.25
CA PHE A 426 19.65 45.14 21.59
C PHE A 426 20.08 46.08 22.73
N LYS A 427 19.78 47.38 22.62
CA LYS A 427 20.08 48.39 23.64
C LYS A 427 19.34 48.15 24.96
N ILE A 428 18.07 47.75 24.92
CA ILE A 428 17.29 47.39 26.11
C ILE A 428 17.94 46.20 26.82
N LEU A 429 18.34 45.18 26.06
CA LEU A 429 19.01 44.01 26.63
C LEU A 429 20.35 44.36 27.23
N GLU A 430 21.22 45.11 26.53
CA GLU A 430 22.50 45.56 27.11
C GLU A 430 22.29 46.38 28.39
N THR A 431 21.33 47.30 28.38
CA THR A 431 21.00 48.13 29.55
C THR A 431 20.46 47.27 30.70
N TYR A 432 19.62 46.28 30.39
CA TYR A 432 19.04 45.34 31.36
C TYR A 432 20.08 44.37 31.92
N VAL A 433 20.98 43.83 31.08
CA VAL A 433 22.14 43.01 31.51
C VAL A 433 23.03 43.81 32.47
N SER A 434 23.19 45.11 32.20
CA SER A 434 23.99 46.02 33.02
C SER A 434 23.32 46.41 34.35
N SER A 435 21.98 46.33 34.44
CA SER A 435 21.22 46.88 35.57
C SER A 435 20.66 45.86 36.55
N VAL A 436 20.73 44.56 36.25
CA VAL A 436 20.08 43.51 37.06
C VAL A 436 21.05 42.92 38.09
N ASN A 437 20.66 42.94 39.36
CA ASN A 437 21.36 42.23 40.44
C ASN A 437 21.06 40.72 40.38
N ASP A 438 22.10 39.90 40.52
CA ASP A 438 22.06 38.44 40.37
C ASP A 438 21.02 37.72 41.26
N ALA A 439 20.59 38.35 42.36
CA ALA A 439 19.64 37.79 43.31
C ALA A 439 18.19 37.73 42.81
N GLU A 440 17.77 38.59 41.87
CA GLU A 440 16.36 38.74 41.49
C GLU A 440 15.99 37.95 40.21
N LEU A 441 16.96 37.68 39.33
CA LEU A 441 16.73 37.03 38.04
C LEU A 441 16.95 35.50 38.07
N GLY A 442 17.52 34.98 39.17
CA GLY A 442 17.94 33.59 39.29
C GLY A 442 19.23 33.28 38.52
N GLU A 443 20.16 32.54 39.14
CA GLU A 443 21.53 32.29 38.62
C GLU A 443 21.55 31.82 37.16
N ARG A 444 20.67 30.87 36.79
CA ARG A 444 20.66 30.29 35.42
C ARG A 444 20.30 31.29 34.33
N ILE A 445 19.40 32.24 34.61
CA ILE A 445 19.01 33.26 33.63
C ILE A 445 20.13 34.30 33.55
N SER A 446 20.74 34.66 34.69
CA SER A 446 21.90 35.55 34.72
C SER A 446 23.10 34.98 33.93
N GLU A 447 23.46 33.71 34.12
CA GLU A 447 24.53 33.04 33.35
C GLU A 447 24.23 33.01 31.84
N ALA A 448 23.01 32.67 31.45
CA ALA A 448 22.60 32.64 30.04
C ALA A 448 22.68 34.04 29.39
N VAL A 449 22.28 35.07 30.13
CA VAL A 449 22.32 36.47 29.66
C VAL A 449 23.75 37.02 29.63
N LYS A 450 24.61 36.67 30.59
CA LYS A 450 26.05 37.03 30.63
C LYS A 450 26.88 36.34 29.54
N SER A 451 26.49 35.14 29.12
CA SER A 451 27.15 34.40 28.01
C SER A 451 26.82 34.93 26.61
N TRP A 452 26.00 35.97 26.50
CA TRP A 452 25.45 36.45 25.25
C TRP A 452 26.43 37.38 24.51
N SER A 453 26.97 36.91 23.38
CA SER A 453 27.85 37.67 22.48
C SER A 453 27.12 38.06 21.18
N PRO A 454 27.08 39.35 20.80
CA PRO A 454 26.43 39.80 19.56
C PRO A 454 27.02 39.15 18.31
N ALA A 455 28.35 38.96 18.29
CA ALA A 455 29.05 38.34 17.17
C ALA A 455 28.72 36.84 17.04
N ASP A 456 28.59 36.11 18.15
CA ASP A 456 28.21 34.70 18.13
C ASP A 456 26.75 34.50 17.71
N VAL A 457 25.88 35.43 18.10
CA VAL A 457 24.47 35.43 17.68
C VAL A 457 24.37 35.71 16.19
N ALA A 458 25.12 36.70 15.69
CA ALA A 458 25.19 37.00 14.26
C ALA A 458 25.71 35.79 13.45
N ARG A 459 26.80 35.14 13.87
CA ARG A 459 27.31 33.90 13.23
C ARG A 459 26.29 32.76 13.22
N LYS A 460 25.58 32.54 14.35
CA LYS A 460 24.51 31.52 14.43
C LYS A 460 23.33 31.85 13.49
N ILE A 461 22.98 33.12 13.35
CA ILE A 461 21.95 33.58 12.40
C ILE A 461 22.41 33.30 10.97
N ILE A 462 23.65 33.67 10.61
CA ILE A 462 24.23 33.41 9.27
C ILE A 462 24.21 31.91 8.95
N THR A 463 24.66 31.08 9.89
CA THR A 463 24.65 29.61 9.73
C THR A 463 23.23 29.05 9.53
N GLY A 464 22.27 29.54 10.31
CA GLY A 464 20.86 29.17 10.18
C GLY A 464 20.31 29.56 8.81
N LYS A 465 20.58 30.80 8.39
CA LYS A 465 20.22 31.33 7.07
C LYS A 465 20.81 30.48 5.93
N CYS A 466 22.12 30.21 5.93
CA CYS A 466 22.77 29.38 4.91
C CYS A 466 22.19 27.97 4.83
N THR A 467 21.86 27.35 5.97
CA THR A 467 21.21 26.03 6.02
C THR A 467 19.88 26.04 5.27
N VAL A 468 19.14 27.13 5.39
CA VAL A 468 17.75 27.25 4.92
C VAL A 468 17.70 27.53 3.43
N LEU A 469 18.61 28.38 2.96
CA LEU A 469 18.85 28.54 1.53
C LEU A 469 19.32 27.22 0.90
N SER A 470 20.14 26.43 1.60
CA SER A 470 20.60 25.13 1.11
C SER A 470 19.48 24.11 1.02
N GLU A 471 18.61 24.00 2.04
CA GLU A 471 17.45 23.12 1.98
C GLU A 471 16.43 23.58 0.93
N PHE A 472 16.23 24.90 0.79
CA PHE A 472 15.38 25.42 -0.28
C PHE A 472 15.95 25.15 -1.66
N LEU A 473 17.27 25.27 -1.84
CA LEU A 473 17.95 24.93 -3.09
C LEU A 473 17.71 23.45 -3.46
N LYS A 474 17.75 22.52 -2.49
CA LYS A 474 17.43 21.10 -2.73
C LYS A 474 16.00 20.90 -3.22
N ILE A 475 15.03 21.63 -2.65
CA ILE A 475 13.63 21.60 -3.09
C ILE A 475 13.53 22.11 -4.54
N CYS A 476 14.17 23.24 -4.86
CA CYS A 476 14.21 23.77 -6.22
C CYS A 476 14.88 22.80 -7.21
N GLU A 477 15.98 22.13 -6.80
CA GLU A 477 16.67 21.14 -7.63
C GLU A 477 15.80 19.92 -7.93
N SER A 478 15.01 19.46 -6.95
CA SER A 478 14.05 18.36 -7.13
C SER A 478 12.95 18.76 -8.13
N LYS A 479 12.36 19.95 -7.96
CA LYS A 479 11.35 20.50 -8.88
C LYS A 479 11.89 20.70 -10.28
N PHE A 480 13.11 21.23 -10.40
CA PHE A 480 13.80 21.41 -11.67
C PHE A 480 14.02 20.07 -12.39
N LYS A 481 14.42 19.02 -11.65
CA LYS A 481 14.56 17.67 -12.20
C LYS A 481 13.22 17.10 -12.68
N SER A 482 12.13 17.31 -11.94
CA SER A 482 10.78 16.88 -12.35
C SER A 482 10.32 17.61 -13.63
N LEU A 483 10.42 18.95 -13.66
CA LEU A 483 10.09 19.75 -14.85
C LEU A 483 10.96 19.41 -16.06
N LYS A 484 12.25 19.12 -15.86
CA LYS A 484 13.14 18.63 -16.92
C LYS A 484 12.67 17.30 -17.48
N THR A 485 12.22 16.39 -16.61
CA THR A 485 11.67 15.09 -17.00
C THR A 485 10.39 15.27 -17.80
N LEU A 486 9.49 16.17 -17.38
CA LEU A 486 8.26 16.50 -18.12
C LEU A 486 8.55 17.12 -19.50
N LYS A 487 9.53 18.04 -19.56
CA LYS A 487 10.00 18.63 -20.83
C LYS A 487 10.54 17.57 -21.78
N GLN A 488 11.22 16.54 -21.25
CA GLN A 488 11.66 15.39 -22.03
C GLN A 488 10.49 14.50 -22.43
N GLN A 489 9.56 14.19 -21.53
CA GLN A 489 8.37 13.36 -21.80
C GLN A 489 7.45 13.98 -22.86
N ILE A 490 7.20 15.28 -22.83
CA ILE A 490 6.36 15.95 -23.84
C ILE A 490 7.07 16.06 -25.21
N SER A 491 8.40 16.17 -25.20
CA SER A 491 9.23 16.13 -26.42
C SER A 491 9.35 14.71 -26.97
N GLN A 492 9.35 13.72 -26.09
CA GLN A 492 9.31 12.30 -26.42
C GLN A 492 7.92 11.88 -26.86
N ALA A 493 6.81 12.42 -26.33
CA ALA A 493 5.45 12.17 -26.82
C ALA A 493 5.29 12.53 -28.31
N LYS A 494 6.00 13.58 -28.78
CA LYS A 494 6.14 13.93 -30.21
C LYS A 494 6.86 12.86 -31.04
N LYS A 495 7.76 12.07 -30.43
CA LYS A 495 8.47 10.93 -31.05
C LYS A 495 7.86 9.56 -30.72
N ALA A 496 7.05 9.47 -29.66
CA ALA A 496 6.49 8.25 -29.08
C ALA A 496 5.06 7.98 -29.56
N MET A 497 4.47 8.88 -30.36
CA MET A 497 3.42 8.48 -31.32
C MET A 497 3.92 7.41 -32.32
N GLU A 498 5.24 7.17 -32.43
CA GLU A 498 5.84 6.06 -33.19
C GLU A 498 6.41 4.93 -32.32
N ALA A 499 6.42 5.00 -30.98
CA ALA A 499 7.02 3.96 -30.17
C ALA A 499 6.38 3.87 -28.77
N TYR A 500 5.73 2.74 -28.55
CA TYR A 500 4.84 2.37 -27.46
C TYR A 500 5.32 2.59 -26.00
N ASN A 501 4.32 2.92 -25.15
CA ASN A 501 4.26 2.94 -23.68
C ASN A 501 4.69 1.68 -22.93
N LEU A 502 5.20 1.85 -21.68
CA LEU A 502 4.78 1.16 -20.44
C LEU A 502 5.41 1.64 -19.11
N THR A 503 4.60 1.60 -18.04
CA THR A 503 4.90 1.26 -16.61
C THR A 503 3.57 0.83 -15.95
N VAL A 504 3.48 -0.05 -14.92
CA VAL A 504 3.62 0.24 -13.46
C VAL A 504 3.85 -1.05 -12.58
N LYS A 505 4.50 -0.90 -11.40
CA LYS A 505 4.66 -1.76 -10.17
C LYS A 505 4.65 -0.81 -8.93
N PRO A 506 4.74 -1.18 -7.61
CA PRO A 506 5.20 -2.43 -6.90
C PRO A 506 4.26 -2.92 -5.76
N TRP A 507 4.28 -4.13 -5.17
CA TRP A 507 5.25 -5.06 -4.54
C TRP A 507 5.76 -4.65 -3.13
N CYS A 508 5.37 -5.41 -2.10
CA CYS A 508 5.88 -5.32 -0.72
C CYS A 508 6.72 -6.57 -0.40
N SER A 509 7.97 -6.38 0.04
CA SER A 509 8.90 -7.44 0.44
C SER A 509 9.19 -7.29 1.94
N CYS A 510 8.91 -8.32 2.74
CA CYS A 510 9.35 -8.39 4.14
C CYS A 510 10.59 -9.28 4.25
N LEU A 511 11.67 -8.73 4.82
CA LEU A 511 12.83 -9.46 5.29
C LEU A 511 12.52 -9.97 6.72
N LEU A 512 12.57 -11.27 6.98
CA LEU A 512 12.38 -11.84 8.32
C LEU A 512 13.64 -12.60 8.77
N LEU A 513 14.32 -12.04 9.77
CA LEU A 513 15.30 -12.76 10.58
C LEU A 513 14.55 -13.43 11.74
N GLY A 514 14.65 -14.76 11.84
CA GLY A 514 13.81 -15.57 12.71
C GLY A 514 14.01 -15.36 14.21
N LEU A 515 12.88 -15.37 14.94
CA LEU A 515 12.60 -16.24 16.10
C LEU A 515 11.14 -16.12 16.56
N PHE A 516 10.44 -15.03 16.21
CA PHE A 516 8.99 -14.86 16.38
C PHE A 516 8.44 -14.00 15.24
N ALA A 517 7.39 -14.47 14.54
CA ALA A 517 6.66 -13.66 13.56
C ALA A 517 5.35 -13.18 14.18
N VAL A 518 5.11 -11.86 14.10
CA VAL A 518 3.88 -11.21 14.53
C VAL A 518 3.35 -10.42 13.35
N ILE A 519 2.22 -10.82 12.78
CA ILE A 519 1.62 -10.15 11.63
C ILE A 519 0.21 -9.68 12.02
N THR A 520 0.00 -8.37 11.99
CA THR A 520 -1.31 -7.75 12.27
C THR A 520 -2.03 -7.50 10.96
N PHE A 521 -3.22 -8.10 10.80
CA PHE A 521 -4.06 -7.93 9.62
C PHE A 521 -5.24 -7.01 9.94
N LEU A 522 -5.51 -6.03 9.08
CA LEU A 522 -6.66 -5.13 9.16
C LEU A 522 -7.58 -5.40 7.95
N SER A 523 -8.82 -5.82 8.22
CA SER A 523 -9.82 -5.96 7.15
C SER A 523 -10.48 -4.60 6.87
N SER A 524 -10.48 -4.15 5.61
CA SER A 524 -11.03 -2.84 5.20
C SER A 524 -12.28 -2.91 4.31
N PHE A 525 -12.60 -4.05 3.68
CA PHE A 525 -13.71 -4.13 2.70
C PHE A 525 -14.55 -5.43 2.69
N ALA A 526 -14.15 -6.52 3.36
CA ALA A 526 -14.90 -7.78 3.47
C ALA A 526 -14.41 -8.64 4.66
N ASN A 527 -15.19 -9.61 5.17
CA ASN A 527 -14.66 -10.61 6.11
C ASN A 527 -13.43 -11.26 5.48
N ALA A 528 -12.26 -11.11 6.10
CA ALA A 528 -11.00 -11.50 5.47
C ALA A 528 -10.08 -12.13 6.51
N GLU A 529 -9.84 -13.43 6.40
CA GLU A 529 -8.81 -14.14 7.16
C GLU A 529 -7.60 -14.44 6.29
N THR A 530 -6.44 -14.57 6.92
CA THR A 530 -5.19 -14.94 6.28
C THR A 530 -4.73 -16.26 6.90
N HIS A 531 -4.67 -17.30 6.10
CA HIS A 531 -3.98 -18.54 6.44
C HIS A 531 -2.53 -18.40 6.02
N TYR A 532 -1.62 -18.78 6.90
CA TYR A 532 -0.22 -18.94 6.57
C TYR A 532 -0.01 -20.43 6.35
N HIS A 533 0.34 -20.80 5.12
CA HIS A 533 0.55 -22.19 4.73
C HIS A 533 1.63 -22.80 5.64
N GLU A 534 1.17 -23.52 6.68
CA GLU A 534 1.94 -24.31 7.66
C GLU A 534 2.88 -23.62 8.64
N PHE A 535 2.46 -22.53 9.24
CA PHE A 535 3.26 -21.94 10.32
C PHE A 535 2.87 -22.40 11.72
N VAL A 536 1.79 -23.14 11.81
CA VAL A 536 1.04 -23.21 13.06
C VAL A 536 1.38 -24.49 13.81
N LEU A 537 2.66 -24.66 14.08
CA LEU A 537 3.09 -25.68 15.03
C LEU A 537 2.79 -25.15 16.44
N ARG A 538 1.95 -25.89 17.17
CA ARG A 538 1.58 -25.66 18.58
C ARG A 538 0.66 -24.47 18.88
N ASN A 539 0.12 -23.78 17.87
CA ASN A 539 -0.84 -22.69 18.10
C ASN A 539 -2.04 -22.69 17.13
N PRO A 540 -2.93 -23.71 17.17
CA PRO A 540 -4.03 -23.84 16.21
C PRO A 540 -4.86 -22.56 15.99
N TRP A 541 -4.95 -21.66 16.96
CA TRP A 541 -5.65 -20.37 16.86
C TRP A 541 -5.13 -19.45 15.75
N ALA A 542 -3.85 -19.55 15.39
CA ALA A 542 -3.25 -18.75 14.33
C ALA A 542 -3.25 -19.44 12.95
N ASP A 543 -3.97 -20.55 12.79
CA ASP A 543 -4.01 -21.31 11.54
C ASP A 543 -4.80 -20.57 10.46
N GLY A 544 -5.91 -19.90 10.78
CA GLY A 544 -6.64 -19.09 9.79
C GLY A 544 -7.86 -19.69 9.06
N PRO A 545 -8.08 -21.02 8.90
CA PRO A 545 -9.27 -21.50 8.19
C PRO A 545 -10.57 -21.15 8.91
N SER A 546 -11.44 -20.39 8.22
CA SER A 546 -12.72 -19.91 8.73
C SER A 546 -13.59 -21.05 9.26
N TYR A 547 -14.15 -20.87 10.46
CA TYR A 547 -15.01 -21.83 11.15
C TYR A 547 -14.34 -23.18 11.48
N VAL A 548 -13.04 -23.33 11.23
CA VAL A 548 -12.26 -24.49 11.70
C VAL A 548 -11.48 -24.09 12.94
N THR A 549 -10.54 -23.13 12.82
CA THR A 549 -9.69 -22.71 13.95
C THR A 549 -10.06 -21.36 14.53
N GLN A 550 -10.71 -20.51 13.74
CA GLN A 550 -11.20 -19.20 14.15
C GLN A 550 -12.48 -18.81 13.41
N CYS A 551 -13.20 -17.83 13.92
CA CYS A 551 -14.25 -17.15 13.16
C CYS A 551 -13.69 -16.03 12.28
N PRO A 552 -14.48 -15.51 11.32
CA PRO A 552 -13.98 -14.49 10.41
C PRO A 552 -13.66 -13.15 11.05
N ILE A 553 -12.50 -12.59 10.65
CA ILE A 553 -12.12 -11.22 10.98
C ILE A 553 -13.06 -10.28 10.23
N GLN A 554 -13.92 -9.60 10.96
CA GLN A 554 -14.92 -8.69 10.39
C GLN A 554 -14.26 -7.40 9.82
N PRO A 555 -14.88 -6.73 8.84
CA PRO A 555 -14.46 -5.41 8.39
C PRO A 555 -14.27 -4.44 9.56
N GLY A 556 -13.14 -3.73 9.58
CA GLY A 556 -12.75 -2.81 10.66
C GLY A 556 -12.15 -3.48 11.90
N ALA A 557 -12.20 -4.81 12.00
CA ALA A 557 -11.55 -5.56 13.07
C ALA A 557 -10.08 -5.88 12.73
N THR A 558 -9.32 -6.26 13.77
CA THR A 558 -7.93 -6.69 13.65
C THR A 558 -7.72 -7.99 14.38
N TYR A 559 -6.83 -8.84 13.84
CA TYR A 559 -6.33 -10.03 14.51
C TYR A 559 -4.84 -10.16 14.24
N THR A 560 -4.10 -10.59 15.26
CA THR A 560 -2.65 -10.76 15.16
C THR A 560 -2.29 -12.24 15.17
N TYR A 561 -1.79 -12.71 14.03
CA TYR A 561 -1.29 -14.07 13.87
C TYR A 561 0.08 -14.19 14.52
N ARG A 562 0.24 -15.19 15.40
CA ARG A 562 1.45 -15.45 16.17
C ARG A 562 1.84 -16.91 15.99
N PHE A 563 2.99 -17.15 15.39
CA PHE A 563 3.45 -18.50 15.08
C PHE A 563 4.97 -18.61 15.11
N THR A 564 5.46 -19.86 15.12
CA THR A 564 6.90 -20.16 15.19
C THR A 564 7.29 -21.08 14.05
N ILE A 565 8.33 -20.69 13.31
CA ILE A 565 8.95 -21.53 12.28
C ILE A 565 9.88 -22.54 12.97
N ILE A 566 9.63 -23.83 12.78
CA ILE A 566 10.37 -24.92 13.40
C ILE A 566 10.84 -25.88 12.31
N ASN A 567 12.12 -25.78 11.96
CA ASN A 567 12.82 -26.66 11.01
C ASN A 567 12.36 -26.59 9.54
N GLN A 568 11.38 -25.77 9.18
CA GLN A 568 11.10 -25.47 7.77
C GLN A 568 12.21 -24.58 7.19
N GLU A 569 12.70 -24.91 6.00
CA GLU A 569 13.63 -24.10 5.23
C GLU A 569 13.32 -24.26 3.73
N GLY A 570 13.14 -23.14 3.02
CA GLY A 570 12.75 -23.15 1.62
C GLY A 570 11.66 -22.13 1.33
N THR A 571 10.60 -22.56 0.66
CA THR A 571 9.52 -21.67 0.20
C THR A 571 8.19 -22.22 0.68
N LEU A 572 7.44 -21.39 1.38
CA LEU A 572 6.02 -21.54 1.66
C LEU A 572 5.29 -20.31 1.12
N TRP A 573 4.03 -20.14 1.50
CA TRP A 573 3.20 -19.03 1.06
C TRP A 573 2.11 -18.76 2.10
N TRP A 574 1.34 -17.70 1.91
CA TRP A 574 0.17 -17.36 2.71
C TRP A 574 -0.96 -16.98 1.76
N HIS A 575 -2.20 -17.22 2.18
CA HIS A 575 -3.38 -16.91 1.38
C HIS A 575 -4.62 -16.72 2.24
N ALA A 576 -5.65 -16.06 1.72
CA ALA A 576 -6.93 -16.03 2.43
C ALA A 576 -7.57 -17.43 2.49
N HIS A 577 -8.10 -17.84 3.63
CA HIS A 577 -8.77 -19.15 3.79
C HIS A 577 -10.25 -18.97 4.11
N SER A 578 -10.86 -18.07 3.32
CA SER A 578 -12.23 -17.63 3.44
C SER A 578 -12.81 -17.49 2.04
N GLU A 579 -13.69 -18.42 1.68
CA GLU A 579 -14.34 -18.46 0.37
C GLU A 579 -13.32 -18.38 -0.78
N PHE A 580 -13.56 -17.61 -1.85
CA PHE A 580 -12.65 -17.48 -3.00
C PHE A 580 -11.72 -16.26 -2.89
N LEU A 581 -11.51 -15.69 -1.69
CA LEU A 581 -10.68 -14.50 -1.51
C LEU A 581 -9.21 -14.73 -1.89
N ARG A 582 -8.70 -15.96 -1.81
CA ARG A 582 -7.33 -16.27 -2.28
C ARG A 582 -7.14 -16.19 -3.79
N ALA A 583 -8.18 -15.90 -4.58
CA ALA A 583 -8.00 -15.51 -5.98
C ALA A 583 -7.10 -14.28 -6.12
N THR A 584 -7.09 -13.39 -5.11
CA THR A 584 -6.34 -12.13 -5.13
C THR A 584 -5.56 -11.86 -3.85
N VAL A 585 -5.89 -12.50 -2.73
CA VAL A 585 -5.25 -12.32 -1.43
C VAL A 585 -4.30 -13.50 -1.13
N TYR A 586 -3.06 -13.39 -1.57
CA TYR A 586 -1.99 -14.37 -1.33
C TYR A 586 -0.60 -13.74 -1.51
N GLY A 587 0.44 -14.43 -1.02
CA GLY A 587 1.83 -14.05 -1.22
C GLY A 587 2.81 -15.14 -0.80
N ALA A 588 4.07 -15.03 -1.21
CA ALA A 588 5.11 -15.99 -0.83
C ALA A 588 5.63 -15.75 0.58
N LEU A 589 6.15 -16.82 1.18
CA LEU A 589 6.90 -16.79 2.43
C LEU A 589 8.20 -17.59 2.26
N ASN A 590 9.28 -16.86 2.01
CA ASN A 590 10.61 -17.43 1.79
C ASN A 590 11.33 -17.59 3.13
N ILE A 591 11.69 -18.83 3.47
CA ILE A 591 12.36 -19.19 4.71
C ILE A 591 13.80 -19.55 4.38
N HIS A 592 14.73 -18.64 4.69
CA HIS A 592 16.15 -18.85 4.45
C HIS A 592 16.77 -19.79 5.51
N PRO A 593 17.91 -20.44 5.20
CA PRO A 593 18.68 -21.18 6.18
C PRO A 593 18.97 -20.33 7.42
N LYS A 594 19.04 -20.98 8.59
CA LYS A 594 19.45 -20.30 9.83
C LYS A 594 20.79 -19.60 9.65
N LEU A 595 20.97 -18.44 10.29
CA LEU A 595 22.22 -17.68 10.21
C LEU A 595 23.43 -18.58 10.55
N GLY A 596 24.41 -18.62 9.65
CA GLY A 596 25.59 -19.48 9.77
C GLY A 596 25.43 -20.90 9.20
N SER A 597 24.24 -21.29 8.76
CA SER A 597 23.99 -22.56 8.05
C SER A 597 23.95 -22.31 6.53
N PRO A 598 24.72 -23.03 5.71
CA PRO A 598 24.65 -22.88 4.26
C PRO A 598 23.44 -23.63 3.68
N TYR A 599 23.04 -23.28 2.46
CA TYR A 599 22.20 -24.15 1.65
C TYR A 599 22.90 -25.51 1.44
N PRO A 600 22.16 -26.62 1.25
CA PRO A 600 22.74 -27.93 0.91
C PRO A 600 23.27 -28.01 -0.54
N PHE A 601 23.23 -26.89 -1.26
CA PHE A 601 23.74 -26.69 -2.61
C PHE A 601 24.48 -25.35 -2.65
N SER A 602 25.22 -25.09 -3.73
CA SER A 602 25.95 -23.84 -3.91
C SER A 602 25.03 -22.62 -3.76
N THR A 603 25.42 -21.67 -2.89
CA THR A 603 24.62 -20.47 -2.63
C THR A 603 24.29 -19.74 -3.94
N PRO A 604 23.00 -19.59 -4.28
CA PRO A 604 22.59 -18.93 -5.52
C PRO A 604 22.98 -17.44 -5.48
N LYS A 605 23.38 -16.89 -6.63
CA LYS A 605 23.73 -15.46 -6.71
C LYS A 605 22.50 -14.56 -6.56
N GLN A 606 21.37 -15.02 -7.08
CA GLN A 606 20.09 -14.32 -7.08
C GLN A 606 18.96 -15.31 -6.87
N GLU A 607 17.88 -14.83 -6.26
CA GLU A 607 16.67 -15.61 -6.01
C GLU A 607 15.45 -14.86 -6.56
N TYR A 608 14.57 -15.57 -7.26
CA TYR A 608 13.33 -15.02 -7.82
C TYR A 608 12.14 -15.83 -7.36
N THR A 609 11.07 -15.14 -6.96
CA THR A 609 9.81 -15.77 -6.58
C THR A 609 8.80 -15.66 -7.72
N LEU A 610 8.16 -16.79 -8.05
CA LEU A 610 7.16 -16.92 -9.12
C LEU A 610 5.88 -17.51 -8.55
N LEU A 611 4.87 -16.65 -8.41
CA LEU A 611 3.53 -17.02 -7.97
C LEU A 611 2.66 -17.34 -9.19
N LEU A 612 2.25 -18.58 -9.35
CA LEU A 612 1.28 -18.98 -10.38
C LEU A 612 -0.13 -18.76 -9.82
N GLY A 613 -1.00 -18.08 -10.56
CA GLY A 613 -2.35 -17.77 -10.09
C GLY A 613 -3.39 -17.81 -11.20
N GLU A 614 -4.63 -17.50 -10.85
CA GLU A 614 -5.77 -17.39 -11.77
C GLU A 614 -6.39 -15.99 -11.67
N TRP A 615 -6.85 -15.47 -12.80
CA TRP A 615 -7.56 -14.20 -12.91
C TRP A 615 -8.98 -14.44 -13.41
N PHE A 616 -9.92 -13.70 -12.82
CA PHE A 616 -11.32 -13.65 -13.24
C PHE A 616 -11.68 -12.20 -13.54
N ASP A 617 -12.27 -11.94 -14.70
CA ASP A 617 -12.85 -10.64 -15.04
C ASP A 617 -14.05 -10.30 -14.14
N ARG A 618 -14.75 -11.35 -13.67
CA ARG A 618 -15.81 -11.24 -12.66
C ARG A 618 -15.23 -11.32 -11.26
N ASN A 619 -15.91 -10.69 -10.30
CA ASN A 619 -15.59 -10.85 -8.88
C ASN A 619 -15.61 -12.36 -8.51
N PRO A 620 -14.50 -12.94 -8.04
CA PRO A 620 -14.40 -14.36 -7.69
C PRO A 620 -15.46 -14.82 -6.68
N MET A 621 -15.89 -13.92 -5.79
CA MET A 621 -16.94 -14.19 -4.81
C MET A 621 -18.31 -14.39 -5.47
N ASP A 622 -18.59 -13.66 -6.55
CA ASP A 622 -19.83 -13.81 -7.31
C ASP A 622 -19.80 -15.08 -8.16
N VAL A 623 -18.62 -15.48 -8.65
CA VAL A 623 -18.42 -16.77 -9.34
C VAL A 623 -18.75 -17.92 -8.38
N LEU A 624 -18.23 -17.88 -7.14
CA LEU A 624 -18.54 -18.87 -6.11
C LEU A 624 -20.04 -18.87 -5.76
N LYS A 625 -20.63 -17.70 -5.48
CA LYS A 625 -22.06 -17.59 -5.13
C LYS A 625 -22.95 -18.16 -6.23
N GLN A 626 -22.61 -17.89 -7.50
CA GLN A 626 -23.33 -18.45 -8.64
C GLN A 626 -23.23 -19.98 -8.65
N ALA A 627 -22.03 -20.55 -8.51
CA ALA A 627 -21.83 -22.00 -8.48
C ALA A 627 -22.62 -22.67 -7.35
N LEU A 628 -22.57 -22.11 -6.13
CA LEU A 628 -23.31 -22.61 -4.98
C LEU A 628 -24.83 -22.45 -5.14
N PHE A 629 -25.29 -21.42 -5.83
CA PHE A 629 -26.71 -21.21 -6.11
C PHE A 629 -27.23 -22.22 -7.14
N THR A 630 -26.55 -22.36 -8.28
CA THR A 630 -26.98 -23.23 -9.39
C THR A 630 -26.69 -24.71 -9.14
N GLY A 631 -25.73 -25.01 -8.26
CA GLY A 631 -25.20 -26.35 -8.04
C GLY A 631 -24.30 -26.87 -9.16
N ALA A 632 -23.89 -26.01 -10.10
CA ALA A 632 -22.94 -26.34 -11.17
C ALA A 632 -21.48 -26.08 -10.75
N ALA A 633 -20.54 -26.46 -11.61
CA ALA A 633 -19.14 -26.03 -11.51
C ALA A 633 -19.03 -24.50 -11.59
N PRO A 634 -18.06 -23.88 -10.88
CA PRO A 634 -17.78 -22.46 -11.08
C PRO A 634 -17.32 -22.19 -12.52
N ASN A 635 -17.50 -20.95 -12.97
CA ASN A 635 -16.91 -20.52 -14.24
C ASN A 635 -15.39 -20.68 -14.18
N VAL A 636 -14.79 -21.04 -15.32
CA VAL A 636 -13.33 -21.09 -15.49
C VAL A 636 -12.71 -19.69 -15.39
N SER A 637 -11.43 -19.62 -15.02
CA SER A 637 -10.67 -18.38 -15.04
C SER A 637 -10.56 -17.81 -16.46
N ASP A 638 -10.41 -16.50 -16.56
CA ASP A 638 -10.19 -15.80 -17.83
C ASP A 638 -8.70 -15.81 -18.23
N ALA A 639 -7.80 -15.97 -17.24
CA ALA A 639 -6.38 -16.17 -17.48
C ALA A 639 -5.66 -16.87 -16.33
N TYR A 640 -4.63 -17.65 -16.65
CA TYR A 640 -3.54 -17.93 -15.72
C TYR A 640 -2.60 -16.74 -15.63
N THR A 641 -1.89 -16.61 -14.50
CA THR A 641 -0.96 -15.54 -14.26
C THR A 641 0.36 -16.04 -13.68
N ILE A 642 1.45 -15.35 -14.00
CA ILE A 642 2.73 -15.44 -13.29
C ILE A 642 2.94 -14.10 -12.61
N ASN A 643 3.04 -14.09 -11.28
CA ASN A 643 3.24 -12.90 -10.46
C ASN A 643 2.15 -11.83 -10.70
N GLY A 644 0.90 -12.28 -10.89
CA GLY A 644 -0.28 -11.45 -11.13
C GLY A 644 -0.47 -10.98 -12.58
N GLN A 645 0.41 -11.37 -13.50
CA GLN A 645 0.36 -10.93 -14.90
C GLN A 645 0.10 -12.11 -15.86
N PRO A 646 -0.86 -11.99 -16.81
CA PRO A 646 -1.16 -13.07 -17.74
C PRO A 646 -0.05 -13.42 -18.73
N GLY A 647 0.71 -12.42 -19.19
CA GLY A 647 1.79 -12.58 -20.17
C GLY A 647 1.42 -12.29 -21.62
N ASP A 648 2.37 -12.53 -22.53
CA ASP A 648 2.32 -12.09 -23.94
C ASP A 648 1.22 -12.76 -24.78
N LEU A 649 0.72 -13.91 -24.35
CA LEU A 649 -0.28 -14.68 -25.11
C LEU A 649 -1.71 -14.19 -24.89
N TYR A 650 -1.95 -13.32 -23.90
CA TYR A 650 -3.26 -12.74 -23.62
C TYR A 650 -3.41 -11.33 -24.20
N ARG A 651 -4.65 -10.98 -24.52
CA ARG A 651 -4.98 -9.65 -25.03
C ARG A 651 -4.71 -8.61 -23.95
N CYS A 652 -4.09 -7.50 -24.33
CA CYS A 652 -3.79 -6.37 -23.45
C CYS A 652 -2.74 -6.65 -22.35
N SER A 653 -2.05 -7.79 -22.38
CA SER A 653 -1.16 -8.21 -21.28
C SER A 653 0.34 -8.19 -21.63
N SER A 654 0.72 -8.22 -22.91
CA SER A 654 2.12 -8.33 -23.36
C SER A 654 3.07 -7.24 -22.87
N LYS A 655 2.46 -6.16 -22.42
CA LYS A 655 3.08 -4.95 -21.96
C LYS A 655 3.69 -5.11 -20.57
N GLU A 656 2.96 -5.76 -19.67
CA GLU A 656 3.33 -5.91 -18.26
C GLU A 656 3.85 -7.31 -17.95
N THR A 657 4.07 -8.14 -18.99
CA THR A 657 4.66 -9.47 -18.89
C THR A 657 5.91 -9.45 -18.01
N VAL A 658 5.92 -10.31 -17.00
CA VAL A 658 6.98 -10.36 -16.00
C VAL A 658 8.30 -10.73 -16.66
N ARG A 659 9.36 -9.97 -16.33
CA ARG A 659 10.71 -10.21 -16.83
C ARG A 659 11.64 -10.57 -15.67
N ILE A 660 12.40 -11.65 -15.83
CA ILE A 660 13.43 -12.12 -14.89
C ILE A 660 14.79 -11.89 -15.54
N PRO A 661 15.54 -10.86 -15.12
CA PRO A 661 16.84 -10.56 -15.73
C PRO A 661 17.90 -11.52 -15.20
N ILE A 662 18.73 -12.09 -16.07
CA ILE A 662 19.83 -13.01 -15.72
C ILE A 662 21.12 -12.70 -16.49
N GLU A 663 22.27 -12.99 -15.89
CA GLU A 663 23.62 -12.92 -16.48
C GLU A 663 24.00 -14.27 -17.10
N SER A 664 24.71 -14.26 -18.23
CA SER A 664 25.17 -15.50 -18.87
C SER A 664 26.12 -16.28 -17.96
N GLY A 665 25.90 -17.59 -17.84
CA GLY A 665 26.66 -18.51 -17.01
C GLY A 665 26.33 -18.48 -15.52
N GLU A 666 25.43 -17.60 -15.05
CA GLU A 666 25.05 -17.57 -13.64
C GLU A 666 24.05 -18.66 -13.28
N THR A 667 23.98 -19.03 -11.99
CA THR A 667 22.95 -19.93 -11.46
C THR A 667 22.09 -19.17 -10.46
N VAL A 668 20.77 -19.19 -10.70
CA VAL A 668 19.76 -18.52 -9.89
C VAL A 668 18.82 -19.54 -9.25
N LEU A 669 18.21 -19.17 -8.12
CA LEU A 669 17.17 -19.96 -7.47
C LEU A 669 15.79 -19.41 -7.82
N LEU A 670 14.96 -20.20 -8.49
CA LEU A 670 13.56 -19.88 -8.73
C LEU A 670 12.69 -20.58 -7.69
N ARG A 671 11.85 -19.80 -7.00
CA ARG A 671 10.92 -20.25 -5.96
C ARG A 671 9.50 -20.18 -6.52
N ILE A 672 8.99 -21.31 -6.96
CA ILE A 672 7.71 -21.41 -7.67
C ILE A 672 6.63 -21.83 -6.68
N VAL A 673 5.51 -21.12 -6.69
CA VAL A 673 4.34 -21.38 -5.82
C VAL A 673 3.12 -21.49 -6.72
N ASN A 674 2.31 -22.55 -6.58
CA ASN A 674 1.01 -22.59 -7.22
C ASN A 674 -0.08 -22.09 -6.26
N SER A 675 -0.46 -20.83 -6.46
CA SER A 675 -1.55 -20.14 -5.76
C SER A 675 -2.88 -20.12 -6.55
N ALA A 676 -2.98 -20.85 -7.68
CA ALA A 676 -4.21 -20.98 -8.45
C ALA A 676 -5.35 -21.59 -7.61
N LEU A 677 -6.60 -21.22 -7.89
CA LEU A 677 -7.76 -21.71 -7.16
C LEU A 677 -8.08 -23.15 -7.50
N ASN A 678 -8.16 -23.48 -8.79
CA ASN A 678 -8.75 -24.74 -9.24
C ASN A 678 -7.87 -25.58 -10.16
N GLN A 679 -6.62 -25.17 -10.42
CA GLN A 679 -5.82 -25.81 -11.47
C GLN A 679 -4.40 -26.21 -11.04
N GLU A 680 -4.04 -27.46 -11.33
CA GLU A 680 -2.65 -27.94 -11.39
C GLU A 680 -1.96 -27.48 -12.67
N LEU A 681 -0.70 -27.08 -12.58
CA LEU A 681 0.01 -26.46 -13.69
C LEU A 681 1.27 -27.21 -14.05
N PHE A 682 1.47 -27.45 -15.36
CA PHE A 682 2.78 -27.68 -15.91
C PHE A 682 3.51 -26.34 -16.04
N PHE A 683 4.77 -26.29 -15.61
CA PHE A 683 5.65 -25.14 -15.71
C PHE A 683 6.94 -25.52 -16.43
N ALA A 684 7.39 -24.69 -17.37
CA ALA A 684 8.63 -24.91 -18.11
C ALA A 684 9.31 -23.60 -18.51
N ILE A 685 10.61 -23.66 -18.78
CA ILE A 685 11.41 -22.54 -19.28
C ILE A 685 12.05 -22.96 -20.61
N ALA A 686 11.87 -22.16 -21.65
CA ALA A 686 12.32 -22.51 -22.99
C ALA A 686 13.84 -22.75 -23.03
N ASN A 687 14.25 -23.90 -23.57
CA ASN A 687 15.63 -24.35 -23.71
C ASN A 687 16.45 -24.49 -22.41
N HIS A 688 15.86 -24.27 -21.24
CA HIS A 688 16.58 -24.42 -19.98
C HIS A 688 16.13 -25.67 -19.22
N GLN A 689 17.07 -26.30 -18.54
CA GLN A 689 16.77 -27.33 -17.56
C GLN A 689 16.69 -26.71 -16.16
N MET A 690 15.89 -27.31 -15.31
CA MET A 690 15.65 -26.88 -13.94
C MET A 690 16.07 -28.01 -13.00
N THR A 691 16.93 -27.72 -12.04
CA THR A 691 17.34 -28.69 -11.02
C THR A 691 16.52 -28.48 -9.76
N VAL A 692 15.61 -29.39 -9.46
CA VAL A 692 14.74 -29.33 -8.27
C VAL A 692 15.58 -29.56 -7.02
N VAL A 693 15.53 -28.63 -6.07
CA VAL A 693 16.34 -28.67 -4.84
C VAL A 693 15.52 -28.59 -3.55
N GLY A 694 14.23 -28.25 -3.65
CA GLY A 694 13.33 -28.27 -2.51
C GLY A 694 11.87 -28.19 -2.93
N VAL A 695 11.01 -28.68 -2.06
CA VAL A 695 9.55 -28.65 -2.21
C VAL A 695 8.93 -28.42 -0.83
N ASP A 696 7.89 -27.60 -0.73
CA ASP A 696 7.12 -27.40 0.50
C ASP A 696 7.98 -27.04 1.73
N ALA A 697 9.01 -26.21 1.53
CA ALA A 697 10.05 -25.89 2.52
C ALA A 697 10.77 -27.10 3.17
N SER A 698 10.97 -28.14 2.37
CA SER A 698 11.87 -29.26 2.63
C SER A 698 12.83 -29.45 1.45
N TYR A 699 14.12 -29.65 1.74
CA TYR A 699 15.11 -29.94 0.70
C TYR A 699 14.93 -31.34 0.11
N THR A 700 15.22 -31.46 -1.19
CA THR A 700 15.10 -32.72 -1.94
C THR A 700 16.45 -33.18 -2.44
N LYS A 701 16.58 -34.47 -2.78
CA LYS A 701 17.69 -34.93 -3.62
C LYS A 701 17.64 -34.20 -4.95
N PRO A 702 18.71 -33.51 -5.37
CA PRO A 702 18.69 -32.77 -6.62
C PRO A 702 18.44 -33.70 -7.81
N PHE A 703 17.48 -33.34 -8.65
CA PHE A 703 17.27 -33.97 -9.94
C PHE A 703 16.88 -32.91 -10.97
N THR A 704 17.27 -33.14 -12.22
CA THR A 704 17.09 -32.17 -13.29
C THR A 704 15.92 -32.57 -14.18
N THR A 705 15.08 -31.59 -14.53
CA THR A 705 13.90 -31.76 -15.38
C THR A 705 13.72 -30.56 -16.30
N ARG A 706 12.94 -30.72 -17.38
CA ARG A 706 12.49 -29.61 -18.25
C ARG A 706 11.11 -29.09 -17.88
N VAL A 707 10.33 -29.88 -17.14
CA VAL A 707 8.96 -29.56 -16.77
C VAL A 707 8.76 -29.86 -15.30
N ILE A 708 8.08 -28.94 -14.62
CA ILE A 708 7.58 -29.09 -13.26
C ILE A 708 6.08 -29.32 -13.36
N MET A 709 5.57 -30.30 -12.61
CA MET A 709 4.14 -30.41 -12.32
C MET A 709 3.94 -29.88 -10.90
N ILE A 710 3.04 -28.91 -10.73
CA ILE A 710 2.78 -28.29 -9.44
C ILE A 710 1.28 -28.09 -9.23
N GLY A 711 0.72 -28.72 -8.19
CA GLY A 711 -0.68 -28.56 -7.80
C GLY A 711 -0.91 -27.36 -6.88
N PRO A 712 -2.12 -26.79 -6.82
CA PRO A 712 -2.48 -25.77 -5.84
C PRO A 712 -2.02 -26.13 -4.43
N GLY A 713 -1.40 -25.18 -3.72
CA GLY A 713 -0.86 -25.41 -2.38
C GLY A 713 0.61 -25.83 -2.34
N GLN A 714 1.14 -26.38 -3.43
CA GLN A 714 2.52 -26.85 -3.48
C GLN A 714 3.50 -25.72 -3.81
N THR A 715 4.72 -25.85 -3.30
CA THR A 715 5.86 -25.02 -3.71
C THR A 715 6.98 -25.88 -4.27
N THR A 716 7.78 -25.32 -5.18
CA THR A 716 8.94 -26.00 -5.77
C THR A 716 10.07 -25.01 -5.99
N ASN A 717 11.24 -25.34 -5.46
CA ASN A 717 12.47 -24.58 -5.58
C ASN A 717 13.37 -25.25 -6.61
N VAL A 718 13.79 -24.50 -7.61
CA VAL A 718 14.68 -24.99 -8.67
C VAL A 718 15.88 -24.08 -8.89
N LEU A 719 17.04 -24.70 -9.11
CA LEU A 719 18.21 -24.02 -9.64
C LEU A 719 18.13 -23.98 -11.16
N LEU A 720 18.37 -22.80 -11.72
CA LEU A 720 18.42 -22.55 -13.14
C LEU A 720 19.79 -21.97 -13.48
N THR A 721 20.51 -22.61 -14.39
CA THR A 721 21.78 -22.09 -14.93
C THR A 721 21.53 -21.41 -16.26
N ALA A 722 22.05 -20.20 -16.43
CA ALA A 722 21.94 -19.37 -17.62
C ALA A 722 22.95 -19.80 -18.71
N ASP A 723 22.81 -21.04 -19.20
CA ASP A 723 23.76 -21.70 -20.11
C ASP A 723 23.43 -21.51 -21.61
N GLN A 724 22.33 -20.83 -21.93
CA GLN A 724 21.88 -20.61 -23.29
C GLN A 724 22.51 -19.36 -23.93
N PRO A 725 22.54 -19.25 -25.28
CA PRO A 725 22.97 -18.03 -25.95
C PRO A 725 22.19 -16.80 -25.44
N PRO A 726 22.83 -15.63 -25.23
CA PRO A 726 22.15 -14.45 -24.73
C PRO A 726 20.95 -14.02 -25.59
N ALA A 727 19.74 -14.26 -25.10
CA ALA A 727 18.47 -13.94 -25.75
C ALA A 727 17.32 -13.85 -24.72
N HIS A 728 16.09 -13.76 -25.20
CA HIS A 728 14.88 -13.85 -24.37
C HIS A 728 14.24 -15.23 -24.52
N TYR A 729 13.86 -15.84 -23.40
CA TYR A 729 13.23 -17.16 -23.35
C TYR A 729 11.92 -17.10 -22.58
N TYR A 730 10.84 -17.71 -23.08
CA TYR A 730 9.62 -17.75 -22.30
C TYR A 730 9.76 -18.73 -21.14
N ILE A 731 9.32 -18.26 -19.98
CA ILE A 731 8.81 -19.07 -18.88
C ILE A 731 7.32 -19.22 -19.15
N ALA A 732 6.78 -20.43 -19.10
CA ALA A 732 5.37 -20.65 -19.39
C ALA A 732 4.74 -21.66 -18.44
N ALA A 733 3.46 -21.46 -18.15
CA ALA A 733 2.66 -22.41 -17.41
C ALA A 733 1.30 -22.66 -18.06
N ARG A 734 0.81 -23.90 -17.98
CA ARG A 734 -0.50 -24.31 -18.49
C ARG A 734 -1.14 -25.40 -17.64
N ALA A 735 -2.45 -25.57 -17.75
CA ALA A 735 -3.21 -26.59 -17.05
C ALA A 735 -2.70 -28.02 -17.29
N TYR A 736 -2.64 -28.79 -16.21
CA TYR A 736 -2.75 -30.25 -16.18
C TYR A 736 -4.15 -30.61 -15.68
N ASN A 737 -4.99 -31.21 -16.54
CA ASN A 737 -6.35 -31.61 -16.22
C ASN A 737 -6.68 -32.97 -16.84
N THR A 738 -7.20 -33.89 -16.02
CA THR A 738 -7.64 -35.23 -16.45
C THR A 738 -9.12 -35.47 -16.27
N ALA A 739 -9.85 -34.54 -15.66
CA ALA A 739 -11.28 -34.66 -15.44
C ALA A 739 -12.03 -34.64 -16.78
N MET A 740 -12.72 -35.73 -17.10
CA MET A 740 -13.43 -35.86 -18.37
C MET A 740 -14.64 -34.93 -18.41
N ASN A 741 -14.77 -34.16 -19.50
CA ASN A 741 -15.86 -33.21 -19.74
C ASN A 741 -15.97 -32.07 -18.70
N ALA A 742 -14.94 -31.86 -17.86
CA ALA A 742 -14.84 -30.71 -16.99
C ALA A 742 -14.25 -29.52 -17.78
N PRO A 743 -14.91 -28.36 -17.83
CA PRO A 743 -14.34 -27.18 -18.45
C PRO A 743 -13.18 -26.65 -17.61
N PHE A 744 -12.11 -26.21 -18.28
CA PHE A 744 -10.95 -25.60 -17.65
C PHE A 744 -10.40 -24.51 -18.57
N ASP A 745 -9.58 -23.62 -18.02
CA ASP A 745 -8.84 -22.65 -18.82
C ASP A 745 -7.70 -23.38 -19.57
N ASN A 746 -7.81 -23.48 -20.90
CA ASN A 746 -6.82 -24.15 -21.74
C ASN A 746 -5.85 -23.18 -22.41
N THR A 747 -5.64 -22.01 -21.80
CA THR A 747 -4.68 -21.02 -22.26
C THR A 747 -3.32 -21.22 -21.58
N THR A 748 -2.33 -20.36 -21.90
CA THR A 748 -0.96 -20.49 -21.39
C THR A 748 -0.48 -19.13 -20.94
N THR A 749 -0.08 -19.04 -19.67
CA THR A 749 0.56 -17.84 -19.12
C THR A 749 2.04 -17.84 -19.39
N THR A 750 2.59 -16.63 -19.56
CA THR A 750 4.00 -16.45 -19.92
C THR A 750 4.67 -15.35 -19.11
N ALA A 751 5.94 -15.56 -18.80
CA ALA A 751 6.90 -14.57 -18.32
C ALA A 751 8.18 -14.71 -19.17
N ILE A 752 9.09 -13.76 -19.09
CA ILE A 752 10.29 -13.72 -19.92
C ILE A 752 11.52 -13.84 -19.03
N LEU A 753 12.36 -14.83 -19.31
CA LEU A 753 13.73 -14.91 -18.80
C LEU A 753 14.63 -14.11 -19.76
N GLU A 754 15.26 -13.06 -19.25
CA GLU A 754 15.95 -12.03 -20.04
C GLU A 754 17.46 -12.04 -19.77
N TYR A 755 18.25 -12.51 -20.73
CA TYR A 755 19.70 -12.42 -20.64
C TYR A 755 20.15 -10.97 -20.81
N LYS A 756 20.76 -10.37 -19.78
CA LYS A 756 21.21 -8.97 -19.81
C LYS A 756 22.27 -8.68 -20.86
N SER A 757 23.08 -9.67 -21.20
CA SER A 757 24.10 -9.60 -22.26
C SER A 757 23.54 -9.81 -23.67
N ALA A 758 22.22 -9.98 -23.83
CA ALA A 758 21.58 -10.03 -25.13
C ALA A 758 21.82 -8.68 -25.84
N SER A 759 22.68 -8.69 -26.86
CA SER A 759 23.01 -7.49 -27.62
C SER A 759 21.76 -6.88 -28.28
N CYS A 760 21.60 -5.55 -28.22
CA CYS A 760 20.70 -4.74 -29.06
C CYS A 760 21.06 -4.79 -30.57
N GLY A 761 21.58 -5.93 -31.04
CA GLY A 761 22.32 -6.09 -32.29
C GLY A 761 21.72 -7.15 -33.19
N THR A 762 20.46 -7.01 -33.58
CA THR A 762 19.97 -7.57 -34.84
C THR A 762 19.20 -6.49 -35.58
N LYS A 763 19.44 -6.41 -36.89
CA LYS A 763 18.99 -5.38 -37.83
C LYS A 763 17.56 -4.92 -37.55
N LYS A 764 17.31 -3.60 -37.66
CA LYS A 764 15.98 -2.97 -37.72
C LYS A 764 15.01 -3.88 -38.50
N GLY A 765 14.12 -4.58 -37.78
CA GLY A 765 13.09 -5.43 -38.39
C GLY A 765 12.89 -6.85 -37.81
N GLN A 766 13.80 -7.39 -36.99
CA GLN A 766 13.59 -8.72 -36.37
C GLN A 766 13.89 -8.69 -34.86
N SER A 767 12.91 -8.26 -34.06
CA SER A 767 12.83 -8.72 -32.67
C SER A 767 12.42 -10.19 -32.72
N SER A 768 13.36 -11.11 -32.47
CA SER A 768 13.03 -12.52 -32.35
C SER A 768 12.11 -12.68 -31.15
N ARG A 769 10.84 -13.04 -31.38
CA ARG A 769 9.93 -13.40 -30.29
C ARG A 769 10.59 -14.47 -29.41
N PRO A 770 10.48 -14.38 -28.07
CA PRO A 770 10.99 -15.41 -27.21
C PRO A 770 10.41 -16.78 -27.60
N ILE A 771 11.23 -17.82 -27.52
CA ILE A 771 10.80 -19.17 -27.88
C ILE A 771 9.89 -19.68 -26.76
N LEU A 772 8.75 -20.29 -27.10
CA LEU A 772 7.86 -20.94 -26.14
C LEU A 772 8.43 -22.32 -25.77
N PRO A 773 8.46 -22.72 -24.48
CA PRO A 773 8.87 -24.08 -24.13
C PRO A 773 7.88 -25.11 -24.66
N GLN A 774 8.36 -26.33 -24.89
CA GLN A 774 7.51 -27.47 -25.17
C GLN A 774 6.83 -27.93 -23.86
N LEU A 775 5.59 -27.50 -23.66
CA LEU A 775 4.77 -27.94 -22.53
C LEU A 775 4.09 -29.31 -22.83
N PRO A 776 3.99 -30.24 -21.86
CA PRO A 776 3.31 -31.54 -22.02
C PRO A 776 1.81 -31.38 -22.15
N ALA A 777 1.13 -32.20 -22.95
CA ALA A 777 -0.33 -32.11 -23.19
C ALA A 777 -1.09 -31.96 -21.86
N TYR A 778 -2.20 -31.21 -21.86
CA TYR A 778 -2.92 -30.92 -20.61
C TYR A 778 -3.35 -32.20 -19.86
N ASN A 779 -3.48 -33.33 -20.56
CA ASN A 779 -3.84 -34.63 -20.00
C ASN A 779 -2.66 -35.63 -19.95
N ASP A 780 -1.41 -35.15 -20.00
CA ASP A 780 -0.21 -36.00 -19.96
C ASP A 780 0.12 -36.45 -18.53
N THR A 781 -0.64 -37.42 -18.04
CA THR A 781 -0.45 -38.03 -16.72
C THR A 781 0.91 -38.70 -16.58
N ASN A 782 1.48 -39.25 -17.65
CA ASN A 782 2.79 -39.89 -17.57
C ASN A 782 3.88 -38.89 -17.18
N THR A 783 3.86 -37.69 -17.77
CA THR A 783 4.80 -36.62 -17.41
C THR A 783 4.56 -36.11 -15.98
N ALA A 784 3.31 -35.93 -15.57
CA ALA A 784 2.96 -35.53 -14.20
C ALA A 784 3.46 -36.55 -13.16
N THR A 785 3.16 -37.83 -13.37
CA THR A 785 3.59 -38.93 -12.48
C THR A 785 5.12 -39.07 -12.45
N ALA A 786 5.79 -38.93 -13.60
CA ALA A 786 7.26 -39.01 -13.66
C ALA A 786 7.94 -37.88 -12.86
N PHE A 787 7.40 -36.65 -12.91
CA PHE A 787 7.91 -35.55 -12.10
C PHE A 787 7.74 -35.82 -10.60
N SER A 788 6.52 -36.19 -10.18
CA SER A 788 6.23 -36.49 -8.77
C SER A 788 7.08 -37.65 -8.22
N ALA A 789 7.30 -38.70 -9.02
CA ALA A 789 8.13 -39.85 -8.64
C ALA A 789 9.63 -39.51 -8.52
N GLY A 790 10.09 -38.43 -9.16
CA GLY A 790 11.47 -37.94 -9.06
C GLY A 790 11.80 -37.30 -7.71
N ILE A 791 10.79 -36.86 -6.96
CA ILE A 791 10.97 -36.11 -5.71
C ILE A 791 11.27 -37.08 -4.56
N LYS A 792 12.43 -36.89 -3.93
CA LYS A 792 12.89 -37.68 -2.78
C LYS A 792 13.50 -36.77 -1.72
N SER A 793 13.41 -37.16 -0.45
CA SER A 793 14.06 -36.45 0.65
C SER A 793 15.57 -36.40 0.45
N LEU A 794 16.19 -35.27 0.83
CA LEU A 794 17.63 -35.02 0.65
C LEU A 794 18.52 -36.14 1.22
N SER A 795 18.12 -36.71 2.36
CA SER A 795 18.84 -37.78 3.05
C SER A 795 17.86 -38.84 3.58
N GLN A 796 18.38 -39.92 4.17
CA GLN A 796 17.55 -40.94 4.78
C GLN A 796 16.77 -40.34 5.96
N VAL A 797 15.46 -40.58 5.99
CA VAL A 797 14.56 -40.03 7.01
C VAL A 797 13.97 -41.14 7.89
N LYS A 798 13.63 -40.79 9.13
CA LYS A 798 12.98 -41.71 10.06
C LYS A 798 11.47 -41.66 9.86
N VAL A 799 10.96 -42.54 9.00
CA VAL A 799 9.52 -42.71 8.82
C VAL A 799 8.96 -43.71 9.83
N PRO A 800 7.81 -43.45 10.48
CA PRO A 800 7.17 -44.43 11.36
C PRO A 800 6.90 -45.73 10.61
N THR A 801 7.51 -46.84 11.04
CA THR A 801 7.31 -48.17 10.44
C THR A 801 6.16 -48.93 11.08
N ALA A 802 6.04 -48.86 12.40
CA ALA A 802 4.87 -49.31 13.15
C ALA A 802 3.77 -48.23 13.08
N ILE A 803 2.56 -48.68 12.78
CA ILE A 803 1.39 -47.82 12.58
C ILE A 803 0.39 -48.09 13.70
N ASP A 804 -0.06 -47.02 14.34
CA ASP A 804 -1.09 -47.08 15.38
C ASP A 804 -2.48 -46.85 14.77
N GLU A 805 -2.57 -45.94 13.81
CA GLU A 805 -3.81 -45.58 13.11
C GLU A 805 -3.62 -45.78 11.59
N ASN A 806 -4.32 -46.75 11.01
CA ASN A 806 -4.24 -47.04 9.58
C ASN A 806 -5.55 -46.69 8.88
N LEU A 807 -5.57 -45.56 8.19
CA LEU A 807 -6.76 -44.94 7.63
C LEU A 807 -6.78 -45.11 6.11
N PHE A 808 -7.96 -45.38 5.57
CA PHE A 808 -8.21 -45.50 4.14
C PHE A 808 -9.33 -44.54 3.75
N PHE A 809 -8.98 -43.53 2.98
CA PHE A 809 -9.85 -42.41 2.63
C PHE A 809 -10.13 -42.42 1.13
N THR A 810 -11.34 -42.79 0.73
CA THR A 810 -11.81 -42.55 -0.63
C THR A 810 -12.08 -41.07 -0.80
N VAL A 811 -11.45 -40.45 -1.79
CA VAL A 811 -11.60 -39.03 -2.13
C VAL A 811 -12.23 -38.92 -3.50
N GLY A 812 -13.13 -37.97 -3.69
CA GLY A 812 -13.74 -37.75 -5.00
C GLY A 812 -14.99 -36.89 -4.95
N LEU A 813 -15.52 -36.64 -6.15
CA LEU A 813 -16.73 -35.88 -6.38
C LEU A 813 -17.99 -36.72 -6.13
N GLY A 814 -19.14 -36.05 -6.12
CA GLY A 814 -20.47 -36.65 -6.01
C GLY A 814 -21.54 -35.71 -6.57
N LEU A 815 -22.77 -36.22 -6.66
CA LEU A 815 -23.93 -35.50 -7.22
C LEU A 815 -25.17 -35.66 -6.34
N ASN A 816 -25.61 -34.57 -5.73
CA ASN A 816 -26.84 -34.53 -4.92
C ASN A 816 -28.07 -34.21 -5.77
N ASN A 817 -29.16 -34.94 -5.54
CA ASN A 817 -30.46 -34.63 -6.15
C ASN A 817 -31.03 -33.32 -5.59
N CYS A 818 -31.59 -32.50 -6.47
CA CYS A 818 -32.24 -31.26 -6.06
C CYS A 818 -33.71 -31.52 -5.72
N THR A 819 -34.05 -31.45 -4.44
CA THR A 819 -35.33 -31.93 -3.87
C THR A 819 -36.39 -30.85 -3.66
N ARG A 820 -36.15 -29.58 -4.01
CA ARG A 820 -37.11 -28.50 -3.75
C ARG A 820 -37.95 -28.17 -5.00
N PRO A 821 -39.30 -28.27 -4.93
CA PRO A 821 -40.18 -27.93 -6.05
C PRO A 821 -40.18 -26.43 -6.41
N ASN A 822 -39.67 -25.55 -5.53
CA ASN A 822 -39.64 -24.09 -5.71
C ASN A 822 -38.21 -23.50 -5.82
N SER A 823 -37.17 -24.32 -5.98
CA SER A 823 -35.81 -23.82 -6.26
C SER A 823 -35.54 -23.82 -7.77
N PRO A 824 -34.72 -22.89 -8.29
CA PRO A 824 -34.27 -22.97 -9.69
C PRO A 824 -33.68 -24.35 -9.96
N ARG A 825 -34.02 -24.91 -11.12
CA ARG A 825 -33.54 -26.23 -11.54
C ARG A 825 -32.01 -26.24 -11.49
N CYS A 826 -31.44 -27.18 -10.74
CA CYS A 826 -29.99 -27.27 -10.63
C CYS A 826 -29.35 -27.49 -12.00
N GLN A 827 -28.18 -26.89 -12.18
CA GLN A 827 -27.48 -26.84 -13.47
C GLN A 827 -26.29 -27.82 -13.54
N GLY A 828 -26.10 -28.65 -12.52
CA GLY A 828 -25.15 -29.76 -12.59
C GLY A 828 -25.64 -30.89 -13.51
N PRO A 829 -24.80 -31.91 -13.74
CA PRO A 829 -25.11 -33.02 -14.64
C PRO A 829 -26.47 -33.66 -14.33
N ASN A 830 -27.30 -33.90 -15.35
CA ASN A 830 -28.64 -34.49 -15.20
C ASN A 830 -29.59 -33.74 -14.25
N GLY A 831 -29.39 -32.42 -14.05
CA GLY A 831 -30.22 -31.62 -13.15
C GLY A 831 -29.93 -31.84 -11.66
N THR A 832 -28.74 -32.36 -11.36
CA THR A 832 -28.22 -32.55 -9.99
C THR A 832 -27.32 -31.38 -9.58
N ARG A 833 -26.74 -31.45 -8.37
CA ARG A 833 -25.79 -30.49 -7.83
C ARG A 833 -24.47 -31.18 -7.48
N PHE A 834 -23.34 -30.56 -7.81
CA PHE A 834 -22.02 -31.03 -7.39
C PHE A 834 -21.87 -31.02 -5.86
N THR A 835 -21.20 -32.05 -5.37
CA THR A 835 -20.72 -32.21 -4.00
C THR A 835 -19.41 -32.99 -4.08
N ALA A 836 -18.70 -33.12 -2.96
CA ALA A 836 -17.49 -33.90 -2.86
C ALA A 836 -17.36 -34.43 -1.44
N SER A 837 -16.60 -35.50 -1.25
CA SER A 837 -16.56 -36.19 0.04
C SER A 837 -15.29 -36.98 0.29
N ILE A 838 -14.98 -37.16 1.57
CA ILE A 838 -14.00 -38.14 2.03
C ILE A 838 -14.79 -39.26 2.74
N ASN A 839 -14.59 -40.51 2.32
CA ASN A 839 -15.32 -41.68 2.84
C ASN A 839 -16.86 -41.51 2.87
N ASN A 840 -17.43 -40.94 1.81
CA ASN A 840 -18.86 -40.68 1.66
C ASN A 840 -19.44 -39.64 2.65
N VAL A 841 -18.59 -38.89 3.35
CA VAL A 841 -18.97 -37.75 4.19
C VAL A 841 -18.60 -36.46 3.47
N SER A 842 -19.61 -35.66 3.13
CA SER A 842 -19.41 -34.32 2.56
C SER A 842 -19.32 -33.31 3.70
N PHE A 843 -18.16 -32.68 3.85
CA PHE A 843 -17.90 -31.83 5.00
C PHE A 843 -18.71 -30.54 4.98
N VAL A 844 -19.31 -30.21 6.12
CA VAL A 844 -20.07 -28.97 6.31
C VAL A 844 -19.35 -28.13 7.38
N LEU A 845 -18.93 -26.92 7.00
CA LEU A 845 -18.39 -25.96 7.95
C LEU A 845 -19.48 -25.55 8.96
N PRO A 846 -19.15 -25.44 10.27
CA PRO A 846 -20.10 -24.96 11.27
C PRO A 846 -20.43 -23.48 11.05
N ARG A 847 -21.50 -23.00 11.71
CA ARG A 847 -22.02 -21.63 11.51
C ARG A 847 -21.93 -20.72 12.74
N THR A 848 -21.90 -21.29 13.93
CA THR A 848 -22.00 -20.53 15.19
C THR A 848 -20.67 -20.43 15.94
N ASN A 849 -19.83 -21.46 15.85
CA ASN A 849 -18.53 -21.52 16.49
C ASN A 849 -17.54 -22.16 15.53
N SER A 850 -16.27 -21.76 15.59
CA SER A 850 -15.23 -22.57 14.98
C SER A 850 -15.12 -23.92 15.68
N LEU A 851 -14.68 -24.96 14.96
CA LEU A 851 -14.46 -26.28 15.54
C LEU A 851 -13.51 -26.22 16.75
N MET A 852 -12.45 -25.42 16.65
CA MET A 852 -11.45 -25.25 17.68
C MET A 852 -12.02 -24.57 18.93
N GLN A 853 -12.83 -23.51 18.78
CA GLN A 853 -13.55 -22.90 19.91
C GLN A 853 -14.53 -23.88 20.55
N ALA A 854 -15.29 -24.62 19.74
CA ALA A 854 -16.25 -25.60 20.24
C ALA A 854 -15.57 -26.72 21.04
N TYR A 855 -14.42 -27.21 20.56
CA TYR A 855 -13.61 -28.20 21.27
C TYR A 855 -13.05 -27.64 22.58
N TYR A 856 -12.42 -26.45 22.54
CA TYR A 856 -11.77 -25.87 23.71
C TYR A 856 -12.78 -25.48 24.82
N GLN A 857 -13.97 -25.02 24.43
CA GLN A 857 -15.03 -24.59 25.38
C GLN A 857 -16.02 -25.70 25.74
N GLY A 858 -15.95 -26.87 25.10
CA GLY A 858 -16.88 -27.97 25.33
C GLY A 858 -18.31 -27.71 24.84
N VAL A 859 -18.48 -26.97 23.73
CA VAL A 859 -19.79 -26.64 23.17
C VAL A 859 -20.40 -27.88 22.48
N PRO A 860 -21.56 -28.39 22.95
CA PRO A 860 -22.17 -29.59 22.37
C PRO A 860 -22.84 -29.29 21.03
N GLY A 861 -22.91 -30.30 20.16
CA GLY A 861 -23.73 -30.25 18.93
C GLY A 861 -23.09 -29.56 17.72
N ILE A 862 -21.84 -29.09 17.81
CA ILE A 862 -21.11 -28.46 16.69
C ILE A 862 -20.52 -29.50 15.74
N PHE A 863 -19.92 -30.56 16.30
CA PHE A 863 -19.29 -31.63 15.54
C PHE A 863 -19.38 -32.97 16.27
N THR A 864 -19.11 -34.06 15.55
CA THR A 864 -18.94 -35.40 16.12
C THR A 864 -17.56 -35.94 15.79
N THR A 865 -17.07 -36.92 16.56
CA THR A 865 -15.72 -37.51 16.42
C THR A 865 -15.74 -38.90 15.77
N ASP A 866 -16.83 -39.23 15.08
CA ASP A 866 -17.12 -40.53 14.48
C ASP A 866 -16.84 -40.55 12.97
N PHE A 867 -15.84 -39.80 12.50
CA PHE A 867 -15.44 -39.87 11.09
C PHE A 867 -14.97 -41.29 10.75
N PRO A 868 -15.44 -41.90 9.65
CA PRO A 868 -15.15 -43.30 9.34
C PRO A 868 -13.68 -43.50 8.93
N PRO A 869 -12.91 -44.40 9.59
CA PRO A 869 -11.50 -44.65 9.26
C PRO A 869 -11.29 -45.33 7.91
N VAL A 870 -12.33 -45.99 7.39
CA VAL A 870 -12.39 -46.70 6.11
C VAL A 870 -13.72 -46.38 5.43
N PRO A 871 -13.83 -46.47 4.08
CA PRO A 871 -15.08 -46.21 3.38
C PRO A 871 -16.18 -47.15 3.88
N PRO A 872 -17.39 -46.63 4.21
CA PRO A 872 -18.49 -47.44 4.74
C PRO A 872 -18.91 -48.60 3.82
N ILE A 873 -18.70 -48.44 2.51
CA ILE A 873 -18.98 -49.44 1.49
C ILE A 873 -17.73 -49.60 0.64
N GLN A 874 -17.24 -50.83 0.53
CA GLN A 874 -16.15 -51.16 -0.39
C GLN A 874 -16.70 -51.49 -1.76
N PHE A 875 -16.07 -50.94 -2.79
CA PHE A 875 -16.41 -51.18 -4.20
C PHE A 875 -15.14 -51.06 -5.05
N ASN A 876 -15.25 -51.34 -6.34
CA ASN A 876 -14.17 -51.06 -7.27
C ASN A 876 -14.08 -49.53 -7.50
N TYR A 877 -13.25 -48.85 -6.72
CA TYR A 877 -13.20 -47.38 -6.65
C TYR A 877 -12.89 -46.72 -7.99
N THR A 878 -12.01 -47.32 -8.78
CA THR A 878 -11.56 -46.79 -10.08
C THR A 878 -12.26 -47.45 -11.27
N GLY A 879 -13.30 -48.27 -11.00
CA GLY A 879 -14.05 -49.02 -12.00
C GLY A 879 -15.33 -48.30 -12.47
N ASN A 880 -16.36 -49.07 -12.81
CA ASN A 880 -17.70 -48.51 -13.06
C ASN A 880 -18.48 -48.48 -11.73
N VAL A 881 -18.68 -47.29 -11.17
CA VAL A 881 -19.29 -47.13 -9.84
C VAL A 881 -20.81 -46.94 -9.96
N ASN A 882 -21.57 -47.72 -9.17
CA ASN A 882 -23.02 -47.64 -9.13
C ASN A 882 -23.50 -46.23 -8.75
N ARG A 883 -24.44 -45.67 -9.52
CA ARG A 883 -25.03 -44.33 -9.28
C ARG A 883 -25.61 -44.15 -7.87
N GLY A 884 -26.03 -45.22 -7.21
CA GLY A 884 -26.50 -45.15 -5.82
C GLY A 884 -25.43 -44.71 -4.81
N LEU A 885 -24.14 -44.79 -5.18
CA LEU A 885 -23.00 -44.40 -4.34
C LEU A 885 -22.50 -42.97 -4.63
N TRP A 886 -23.14 -42.25 -5.56
CA TRP A 886 -22.70 -40.91 -5.97
C TRP A 886 -23.19 -39.80 -5.03
N GLN A 887 -23.99 -40.14 -4.01
CA GLN A 887 -24.61 -39.18 -3.07
C GLN A 887 -23.99 -39.30 -1.68
N PRO A 888 -22.98 -38.48 -1.37
CA PRO A 888 -22.41 -38.43 -0.03
C PRO A 888 -23.37 -37.79 0.97
N VAL A 889 -23.18 -38.16 2.24
CA VAL A 889 -23.97 -37.64 3.35
C VAL A 889 -23.30 -36.39 3.91
N PRO A 890 -24.01 -35.25 4.01
CA PRO A 890 -23.43 -34.05 4.62
C PRO A 890 -23.20 -34.25 6.12
N GLY A 891 -22.07 -33.79 6.63
CA GLY A 891 -21.80 -33.84 8.07
C GLY A 891 -20.51 -33.13 8.50
N THR A 892 -20.48 -32.69 9.75
CA THR A 892 -19.30 -32.09 10.40
C THR A 892 -18.68 -33.13 11.33
N LYS A 893 -17.96 -34.10 10.73
CA LYS A 893 -17.34 -35.24 11.43
C LYS A 893 -15.82 -35.07 11.45
N LEU A 894 -15.22 -35.29 12.62
CA LEU A 894 -13.77 -35.24 12.84
C LEU A 894 -13.24 -36.63 13.16
N TYR A 895 -11.97 -36.88 12.80
CA TYR A 895 -11.28 -38.10 13.22
C TYR A 895 -10.41 -37.79 14.43
N LYS A 896 -10.66 -38.48 15.53
CA LYS A 896 -9.96 -38.25 16.79
C LYS A 896 -8.68 -39.08 16.85
N LEU A 897 -7.56 -38.43 17.14
CA LEU A 897 -6.23 -39.02 17.27
C LEU A 897 -5.67 -38.77 18.68
N LYS A 898 -5.04 -39.80 19.24
CA LYS A 898 -4.25 -39.64 20.47
C LYS A 898 -2.94 -38.91 20.13
N TYR A 899 -2.48 -38.07 21.05
CA TYR A 899 -1.16 -37.45 20.94
C TYR A 899 -0.08 -38.51 20.74
N GLY A 900 0.77 -38.33 19.74
CA GLY A 900 1.89 -39.22 19.41
C GLY A 900 1.53 -40.46 18.58
N SER A 901 0.26 -40.65 18.20
CA SER A 901 -0.14 -41.74 17.29
C SER A 901 0.63 -41.65 15.97
N ARG A 902 1.15 -42.79 15.50
CA ARG A 902 1.79 -42.93 14.18
C ARG A 902 0.70 -43.26 13.17
N VAL A 903 0.37 -42.28 12.32
CA VAL A 903 -0.77 -42.35 11.42
C VAL A 903 -0.31 -42.66 10.01
N GLN A 904 -0.99 -43.61 9.37
CA GLN A 904 -0.94 -43.83 7.94
C GLN A 904 -2.29 -43.44 7.34
N VAL A 905 -2.27 -42.67 6.25
CA VAL A 905 -3.46 -42.36 5.47
C VAL A 905 -3.22 -42.79 4.03
N VAL A 906 -4.12 -43.61 3.49
CA VAL A 906 -4.17 -43.90 2.05
C VAL A 906 -5.31 -43.09 1.45
N PHE A 907 -4.98 -42.14 0.59
CA PHE A 907 -5.96 -41.47 -0.25
C PHE A 907 -6.19 -42.31 -1.51
N GLN A 908 -7.44 -42.65 -1.78
CA GLN A 908 -7.88 -43.42 -2.93
C GLN A 908 -8.83 -42.57 -3.77
N ASP A 909 -8.41 -42.20 -4.97
CA ASP A 909 -9.30 -41.54 -5.93
C ASP A 909 -10.41 -42.51 -6.38
N THR A 910 -11.57 -41.95 -6.71
CA THR A 910 -12.72 -42.71 -7.20
C THR A 910 -13.13 -42.21 -8.58
N SER A 911 -13.68 -43.09 -9.41
CA SER A 911 -14.26 -42.71 -10.71
C SER A 911 -15.70 -42.18 -10.60
N ILE A 912 -16.15 -41.79 -9.38
CA ILE A 912 -17.46 -41.16 -9.18
C ILE A 912 -17.42 -39.79 -9.85
N VAL A 913 -18.37 -39.53 -10.76
CA VAL A 913 -18.36 -38.41 -11.71
C VAL A 913 -17.21 -38.51 -12.73
N THR A 914 -15.95 -38.46 -12.29
CA THR A 914 -14.74 -38.58 -13.11
C THR A 914 -13.55 -38.89 -12.20
N THR A 915 -12.52 -39.53 -12.74
CA THR A 915 -11.21 -39.62 -12.09
C THR A 915 -10.47 -38.29 -12.22
N GLU A 916 -9.84 -37.83 -11.15
CA GLU A 916 -9.16 -36.55 -11.09
C GLU A 916 -8.02 -36.60 -10.06
N ASP A 917 -6.97 -35.81 -10.28
CA ASP A 917 -5.97 -35.58 -9.24
C ASP A 917 -6.52 -34.56 -8.22
N HIS A 918 -6.37 -34.88 -6.95
CA HIS A 918 -6.85 -34.07 -5.85
C HIS A 918 -5.68 -33.72 -4.95
N PRO A 919 -5.14 -32.48 -5.00
CA PRO A 919 -4.04 -32.06 -4.14
C PRO A 919 -4.53 -31.98 -2.69
N MET A 920 -4.36 -33.06 -1.93
CA MET A 920 -4.79 -33.18 -0.54
C MET A 920 -3.77 -32.48 0.36
N HIS A 921 -4.21 -31.43 1.04
CA HIS A 921 -3.43 -30.62 1.97
C HIS A 921 -3.84 -30.89 3.42
N LEU A 922 -2.85 -31.12 4.29
CA LEU A 922 -3.05 -31.29 5.73
C LEU A 922 -2.45 -30.11 6.48
N HIS A 923 -3.30 -29.33 7.16
CA HIS A 923 -2.86 -28.24 8.02
C HIS A 923 -2.04 -28.76 9.20
N GLY A 924 -1.12 -27.94 9.70
CA GLY A 924 -0.36 -28.20 10.93
C GLY A 924 0.68 -29.33 10.85
N TYR A 925 0.82 -30.00 9.70
CA TYR A 925 1.73 -31.12 9.51
C TYR A 925 2.39 -31.09 8.14
N HIS A 926 3.69 -31.41 8.14
CA HIS A 926 4.31 -32.09 7.00
C HIS A 926 4.19 -33.60 7.20
N PHE A 927 4.00 -34.34 6.11
CA PHE A 927 3.91 -35.79 6.09
C PHE A 927 4.89 -36.40 5.07
N TYR A 928 5.25 -37.67 5.28
CA TYR A 928 6.06 -38.42 4.33
C TYR A 928 5.16 -39.14 3.32
N VAL A 929 5.40 -38.93 2.03
CA VAL A 929 4.73 -39.67 0.96
C VAL A 929 5.47 -40.98 0.74
N VAL A 930 4.94 -42.08 1.26
CA VAL A 930 5.63 -43.38 1.28
C VAL A 930 5.37 -44.22 0.02
N GLY A 931 4.30 -43.95 -0.72
CA GLY A 931 4.04 -44.66 -1.97
C GLY A 931 2.84 -44.10 -2.71
N SER A 932 2.77 -44.38 -3.99
CA SER A 932 1.62 -44.07 -4.85
C SER A 932 1.48 -45.10 -5.95
N GLY A 933 0.29 -45.17 -6.55
CA GLY A 933 -0.01 -46.10 -7.64
C GLY A 933 -1.27 -45.71 -8.40
N PHE A 934 -1.57 -46.48 -9.44
CA PHE A 934 -2.83 -46.40 -10.18
C PHE A 934 -3.76 -47.54 -9.77
N GLY A 935 -5.06 -47.37 -10.02
CA GLY A 935 -6.08 -48.33 -9.64
C GLY A 935 -6.41 -48.31 -8.15
N ASN A 936 -7.00 -49.39 -7.67
CA ASN A 936 -7.33 -49.54 -6.25
C ASN A 936 -6.09 -49.98 -5.46
N PHE A 937 -5.82 -49.32 -4.33
CA PHE A 937 -4.77 -49.73 -3.41
C PHE A 937 -5.01 -51.15 -2.88
N ASN A 938 -3.99 -51.99 -2.98
CA ASN A 938 -4.00 -53.33 -2.42
C ASN A 938 -3.13 -53.40 -1.15
N PRO A 939 -3.74 -53.51 0.05
CA PRO A 939 -3.00 -53.53 1.31
C PRO A 939 -2.07 -54.73 1.47
N SER A 940 -2.21 -55.78 0.65
CA SER A 940 -1.34 -56.97 0.70
C SER A 940 -0.09 -56.83 -0.17
N THR A 941 -0.13 -56.04 -1.25
CA THR A 941 0.96 -56.01 -2.25
C THR A 941 1.63 -54.66 -2.37
N ASP A 942 0.89 -53.55 -2.22
CA ASP A 942 1.43 -52.22 -2.44
C ASP A 942 2.34 -51.71 -1.31
N PRO A 943 2.12 -52.02 -0.02
CA PRO A 943 3.05 -51.64 1.04
C PRO A 943 4.48 -52.14 0.84
N ALA A 944 4.68 -53.25 0.11
CA ALA A 944 6.00 -53.75 -0.24
C ALA A 944 6.80 -52.81 -1.17
N LYS A 945 6.11 -51.90 -1.87
CA LYS A 945 6.70 -50.89 -2.75
C LYS A 945 6.96 -49.56 -2.03
N PHE A 946 6.61 -49.45 -0.74
CA PHE A 946 6.77 -48.20 -0.02
C PHE A 946 8.24 -47.81 0.15
N ASN A 947 8.51 -46.53 -0.06
CA ASN A 947 9.80 -45.92 0.21
C ASN A 947 9.89 -45.55 1.69
N PHE A 948 10.70 -46.30 2.45
CA PHE A 948 11.03 -45.99 3.84
C PHE A 948 12.45 -45.45 4.02
N ILE A 949 13.16 -45.22 2.92
CA ILE A 949 14.53 -44.74 2.94
C ILE A 949 14.52 -43.23 2.83
N ASP A 950 14.03 -42.70 1.71
CA ASP A 950 14.03 -41.27 1.39
C ASP A 950 12.68 -40.75 0.84
N PRO A 951 11.53 -41.13 1.42
CA PRO A 951 10.24 -40.61 0.97
C PRO A 951 10.20 -39.09 1.12
N PRO A 952 9.66 -38.35 0.14
CA PRO A 952 9.63 -36.90 0.21
C PRO A 952 8.70 -36.43 1.33
N GLN A 953 9.15 -35.42 2.05
CA GLN A 953 8.34 -34.69 3.01
C GLN A 953 7.55 -33.60 2.27
N ARG A 954 6.24 -33.65 2.40
CA ARG A 954 5.29 -32.79 1.69
C ARG A 954 4.22 -32.31 2.66
N ASN A 955 3.47 -31.33 2.21
CA ASN A 955 2.27 -30.89 2.93
C ASN A 955 0.99 -30.98 2.12
N THR A 956 1.17 -31.10 0.80
CA THR A 956 0.10 -31.18 -0.18
C THR A 956 0.51 -32.24 -1.20
N ILE A 957 -0.32 -33.26 -1.39
CA ILE A 957 -0.03 -34.32 -2.34
C ILE A 957 -1.28 -34.74 -3.10
N GLY A 958 -1.13 -34.78 -4.42
CA GLY A 958 -2.10 -35.35 -5.33
C GLY A 958 -1.99 -36.86 -5.41
N SER A 959 -3.10 -37.56 -5.62
CA SER A 959 -3.10 -38.95 -6.07
C SER A 959 -3.12 -38.98 -7.58
N ASN A 960 -2.40 -39.91 -8.21
CA ASN A 960 -2.55 -40.11 -9.65
C ASN A 960 -4.06 -40.28 -9.99
N PRO A 961 -4.56 -39.71 -11.10
CA PRO A 961 -5.96 -39.87 -11.49
C PRO A 961 -6.37 -41.34 -11.57
N GLY A 962 -7.45 -41.69 -10.87
CA GLY A 962 -7.91 -43.07 -10.72
C GLY A 962 -6.89 -43.95 -10.00
N GLY A 963 -6.19 -43.40 -9.00
CA GLY A 963 -5.09 -44.05 -8.29
C GLY A 963 -5.13 -43.80 -6.79
N TRP A 964 -3.99 -44.01 -6.14
CA TRP A 964 -3.85 -43.87 -4.70
C TRP A 964 -2.50 -43.29 -4.31
N VAL A 965 -2.45 -42.67 -3.13
CA VAL A 965 -1.22 -42.21 -2.49
C VAL A 965 -1.28 -42.46 -0.98
N ALA A 966 -0.18 -42.98 -0.43
CA ALA A 966 -0.05 -43.30 0.99
C ALA A 966 0.90 -42.30 1.66
N ILE A 967 0.44 -41.70 2.75
CA ILE A 967 1.21 -40.76 3.57
C ILE A 967 1.36 -41.25 5.00
N ARG A 968 2.42 -40.81 5.68
CA ARG A 968 2.66 -41.07 7.11
C ARG A 968 3.08 -39.81 7.86
N PHE A 969 2.53 -39.62 9.05
CA PHE A 969 2.91 -38.57 9.98
C PHE A 969 2.72 -39.04 11.43
N VAL A 970 3.21 -38.26 12.39
CA VAL A 970 2.99 -38.48 13.82
C VAL A 970 2.06 -37.39 14.31
N ALA A 971 0.98 -37.75 15.01
CA ALA A 971 0.00 -36.80 15.52
C ALA A 971 0.51 -36.09 16.80
N ASP A 972 1.54 -35.26 16.67
CA ASP A 972 2.26 -34.61 17.78
C ASP A 972 1.99 -33.10 17.93
N ASN A 973 1.01 -32.58 17.18
CA ASN A 973 0.55 -31.20 17.24
C ASN A 973 -0.91 -31.16 17.74
N PRO A 974 -1.16 -30.86 19.03
CA PRO A 974 -2.50 -30.91 19.62
C PRO A 974 -3.37 -29.76 19.10
N GLY A 975 -4.65 -30.05 18.82
CA GLY A 975 -5.59 -29.10 18.23
C GLY A 975 -6.45 -29.71 17.13
N ILE A 976 -7.10 -28.86 16.36
CA ILE A 976 -7.92 -29.26 15.21
C ILE A 976 -7.24 -28.80 13.92
N TRP A 977 -7.02 -29.76 13.02
CA TRP A 977 -6.28 -29.55 11.79
C TRP A 977 -7.12 -29.97 10.58
N LEU A 978 -7.34 -29.03 9.66
CA LEU A 978 -8.09 -29.27 8.44
C LEU A 978 -7.28 -30.15 7.48
N LEU A 979 -7.92 -31.19 6.95
CA LEU A 979 -7.45 -31.97 5.82
C LEU A 979 -8.41 -31.70 4.67
N HIS A 980 -7.95 -31.13 3.57
CA HIS A 980 -8.83 -30.80 2.45
C HIS A 980 -8.14 -30.85 1.10
N CYS A 981 -8.93 -30.97 0.04
CA CYS A 981 -8.45 -30.75 -1.31
C CYS A 981 -8.16 -29.26 -1.53
N HIS A 982 -7.02 -28.94 -2.11
CA HIS A 982 -6.56 -27.58 -2.38
C HIS A 982 -7.11 -26.99 -3.70
N ILE A 983 -8.04 -27.71 -4.34
CA ILE A 983 -8.95 -27.15 -5.36
C ILE A 983 -10.13 -26.53 -4.62
N ASP A 984 -10.27 -25.21 -4.69
CA ASP A 984 -11.20 -24.48 -3.83
C ASP A 984 -12.66 -24.83 -4.09
N SER A 985 -13.02 -25.11 -5.35
CA SER A 985 -14.35 -25.62 -5.66
C SER A 985 -14.66 -26.95 -4.94
N HIS A 986 -13.69 -27.86 -4.83
CA HIS A 986 -13.86 -29.14 -4.14
C HIS A 986 -13.96 -28.97 -2.64
N LEU A 987 -13.15 -28.09 -2.04
CA LEU A 987 -13.27 -27.72 -0.63
C LEU A 987 -14.69 -27.19 -0.34
N ARG A 988 -15.21 -26.29 -1.18
CA ARG A 988 -16.58 -25.74 -1.02
C ARG A 988 -17.69 -26.75 -1.27
N TRP A 989 -17.40 -27.84 -1.99
CA TRP A 989 -18.30 -28.98 -2.19
C TRP A 989 -18.26 -30.03 -1.08
N GLY A 990 -17.30 -29.92 -0.15
CA GLY A 990 -17.18 -30.77 1.03
C GLY A 990 -16.05 -31.81 0.97
N LEU A 991 -15.09 -31.67 0.05
CA LEU A 991 -13.89 -32.53 -0.02
C LEU A 991 -12.88 -32.19 1.09
N ALA A 992 -13.32 -32.33 2.33
CA ALA A 992 -12.55 -31.99 3.52
C ALA A 992 -12.94 -32.88 4.70
N MET A 993 -12.14 -32.83 5.76
CA MET A 993 -12.44 -33.30 7.10
C MET A 993 -11.47 -32.63 8.08
N SER A 994 -11.59 -32.84 9.38
CA SER A 994 -10.53 -32.39 10.30
C SER A 994 -10.10 -33.48 11.28
N PHE A 995 -8.80 -33.51 11.56
CA PHE A 995 -8.26 -34.32 12.65
C PHE A 995 -8.38 -33.53 13.96
N LEU A 996 -8.86 -34.20 15.00
CA LEU A 996 -8.80 -33.71 16.38
C LEU A 996 -7.68 -34.46 17.08
N VAL A 997 -6.57 -33.77 17.36
CA VAL A 997 -5.42 -34.34 18.05
C VAL A 997 -5.52 -33.96 19.52
N GLU A 998 -5.65 -34.96 20.39
CA GLU A 998 -5.75 -34.76 21.83
C GLU A 998 -4.49 -34.14 22.43
N ASN A 999 -4.63 -33.56 23.62
CA ASN A 999 -3.49 -33.16 24.43
C ASN A 999 -2.68 -34.39 24.88
N GLY A 1000 -1.36 -34.25 24.90
CA GLY A 1000 -0.43 -35.17 25.55
C GLY A 1000 -0.33 -34.92 27.05
N VAL A 1001 0.76 -35.40 27.66
CA VAL A 1001 0.96 -35.35 29.12
C VAL A 1001 1.53 -34.00 29.57
N GLY A 1002 2.42 -33.42 28.77
CA GLY A 1002 3.11 -32.17 29.10
C GLY A 1002 2.36 -30.90 28.68
N GLN A 1003 2.72 -29.77 29.30
CA GLN A 1003 2.21 -28.45 28.89
C GLN A 1003 2.56 -28.11 27.44
N SER A 1004 3.76 -28.49 26.97
CA SER A 1004 4.18 -28.33 25.57
C SER A 1004 3.51 -29.31 24.59
N GLN A 1005 2.71 -30.24 25.10
CA GLN A 1005 1.94 -31.22 24.35
C GLN A 1005 0.43 -30.94 24.44
N SER A 1006 0.05 -29.76 24.95
CA SER A 1006 -1.34 -29.33 25.09
C SER A 1006 -1.62 -28.11 24.22
N VAL A 1007 -2.88 -27.97 23.79
CA VAL A 1007 -3.39 -26.75 23.16
C VAL A 1007 -3.19 -25.55 24.08
N ILE A 1008 -2.62 -24.47 23.55
CA ILE A 1008 -2.48 -23.21 24.29
C ILE A 1008 -3.84 -22.49 24.44
N PRO A 1009 -4.03 -21.64 25.46
CA PRO A 1009 -5.25 -20.85 25.57
C PRO A 1009 -5.49 -19.96 24.34
N PRO A 1010 -6.76 -19.71 23.96
CA PRO A 1010 -7.08 -18.79 22.87
C PRO A 1010 -6.56 -17.39 23.17
N PRO A 1011 -6.04 -16.66 22.18
CA PRO A 1011 -5.55 -15.32 22.38
C PRO A 1011 -6.72 -14.34 22.62
N ALA A 1012 -6.47 -13.26 23.36
CA ALA A 1012 -7.50 -12.30 23.76
C ALA A 1012 -8.13 -11.54 22.57
N ASP A 1013 -7.40 -11.44 21.47
CA ASP A 1013 -7.81 -10.82 20.21
C ASP A 1013 -8.47 -11.82 19.23
N LEU A 1014 -8.72 -13.08 19.64
CA LEU A 1014 -9.35 -14.09 18.78
C LEU A 1014 -10.71 -13.55 18.24
N PRO A 1015 -10.95 -13.63 16.92
CA PRO A 1015 -12.19 -13.15 16.34
C PRO A 1015 -13.42 -13.81 16.95
N GLN A 1016 -14.41 -12.99 17.27
CA GLN A 1016 -15.68 -13.47 17.79
C GLN A 1016 -16.50 -14.11 16.67
N CYS A 1017 -17.23 -15.16 17.04
CA CYS A 1017 -18.42 -15.63 16.36
C CYS A 1017 -19.63 -14.97 17.05
#